data_AF-A0A255YQ09-F1
#
_entry.id   AF-A0A255YQ09-F1
#
_cell.length_a   1.000
_cell.length_b   1.000
_cell.length_c   1.000
_cell.angle_alpha   90.00
_cell.angle_beta   90.00
_cell.angle_gamma   90.00
#
_symmetry.space_group_name_H-M   'P 1'
#
loop_
_entity.id
_entity.type
_entity.pdbx_description
1 polymer ?
#
loop_
_entity_poly.entity_id
_entity_poly.type
_entity_poly.pdbx_seq_one_letter_code
_entity_poly.pdbx_strand_id
1 'polypeptide(L)'
;MTDTAPPAAAEASATPPAPSALETAVAAACQRIAPLWPLKHFVAVNPYLGFSGQSFAATTATMRRVAKVDMLMARPFYREALAAGIITDAHIAEALARAPANSPIPADVALAKAALARDPAEQRKGGPAVVATIAEVLDRLSSGDRQASRTAFMVDEISRWCAAYFDEGQASWQMPQREMSPWAAWRETMRHDRNAEAMGIKDFRRIIADLPADPVAAIGLIVEAIGIPERAQTDYLHRALFDIGGWAAYVRYLVWDNNLYGRQDNRLVELLAIRMAWGYALFRQRTDAEFQAAWAAEMQQAAQLPDDAGLSADPDLALDLVFQEAYEIAWQKQLLAKLARDEAAAQPFAIPARSGRKPLQAAFCIDVRSEVYRRALEQVVPGGETIGFAGFFGYPIEYVPIGRETGGAQCPVLLTPAYTITEMVNGADPAEETEVLGLRLLRRRAAKAWKSFKQSAVSSFTYVEAMGLAFAPKLVSDALGLTRTVSDPNTDGLDAKVIGKLGPRLDPMTVGGRMTGLNAEQRLNQAEAVLRAMSLTGDFARLVLLAGHGSTTANNPHASGLDCGACGGHTGEANARIAADILNDPAVRIGLRGRGIHVPDDCWFLGALHCTTTDQITLFDTNRVPPALRADVAELEGWLDRASALTRRERARFLNLDAPDGDIDAQVLRRSRDWAQVRPEWGLAGNGAFIAAPRHRTAGIDLGGRSFLHSYDWSQDEGFGILTLIMTAPMVVASWINLQYYGSTVNNKVWGAGNKVLHNVVGTLGVLEGNAGDLKTGLAWQSVYDGEKLLHEPLRLNVFIEAPLDAMTGVIMNSQTVRDLVDNQWIHLWAIGDDGQVSHRYHRDGEWTAL
;
A
#
# COMPACT_ATOMS: atom_id res chain seq x y z
N MET A 1 -64.14 -25.66 17.55
CA MET A 1 -64.22 -25.29 16.12
C MET A 1 -62.81 -25.25 15.60
N THR A 2 -62.48 -26.27 14.83
CA THR A 2 -61.24 -26.49 14.10
C THR A 2 -61.14 -25.51 12.94
N ASP A 3 -60.04 -24.78 12.82
CA ASP A 3 -59.62 -24.28 11.51
C ASP A 3 -58.09 -24.40 11.38
N THR A 4 -57.70 -25.10 10.32
CA THR A 4 -56.38 -25.64 10.05
C THR A 4 -55.54 -24.62 9.27
N ALA A 5 -54.38 -24.24 9.82
CA ALA A 5 -53.36 -23.51 9.08
C ALA A 5 -52.77 -24.39 7.95
N PRO A 6 -52.52 -23.84 6.75
CA PRO A 6 -51.96 -24.60 5.63
C PRO A 6 -50.47 -24.93 5.86
N PRO A 7 -49.95 -26.03 5.31
CA PRO A 7 -48.54 -26.38 5.44
C PRO A 7 -47.69 -25.41 4.62
N ALA A 8 -46.58 -24.95 5.21
CA ALA A 8 -45.54 -24.20 4.54
C ALA A 8 -44.98 -25.05 3.38
N ALA A 9 -45.06 -24.51 2.16
CA ALA A 9 -44.36 -25.07 1.02
C ALA A 9 -42.85 -25.02 1.31
N ALA A 10 -42.21 -26.18 1.33
CA ALA A 10 -40.76 -26.28 1.33
C ALA A 10 -40.24 -25.68 0.02
N GLU A 11 -39.70 -24.47 0.09
CA GLU A 11 -38.85 -23.93 -0.97
C GLU A 11 -37.64 -24.86 -1.08
N ALA A 12 -37.64 -25.68 -2.13
CA ALA A 12 -36.47 -26.42 -2.55
C ALA A 12 -35.37 -25.40 -2.82
N SER A 13 -34.39 -25.34 -1.92
CA SER A 13 -33.10 -24.70 -2.11
C SER A 13 -32.43 -25.32 -3.35
N ALA A 14 -32.80 -24.83 -4.52
CA ALA A 14 -32.12 -25.14 -5.77
C ALA A 14 -30.72 -24.54 -5.66
N THR A 15 -29.72 -25.42 -5.53
CA THR A 15 -28.32 -25.04 -5.68
C THR A 15 -28.18 -24.28 -7.00
N PRO A 16 -27.60 -23.06 -7.02
CA PRO A 16 -27.45 -22.33 -8.26
C PRO A 16 -26.67 -23.17 -9.28
N PRO A 17 -27.00 -23.09 -10.58
CA PRO A 17 -26.27 -23.82 -11.61
C PRO A 17 -24.79 -23.47 -11.55
N ALA A 18 -23.92 -24.44 -11.84
CA ALA A 18 -22.49 -24.22 -11.90
C ALA A 18 -22.17 -23.11 -12.93
N PRO A 19 -21.23 -22.21 -12.63
CA PRO A 19 -20.85 -21.15 -13.56
C PRO A 19 -20.32 -21.75 -14.86
N SER A 20 -20.66 -21.12 -15.98
CA SER A 20 -20.13 -21.45 -17.30
C SER A 20 -18.61 -21.27 -17.35
N ALA A 21 -17.97 -21.89 -18.35
CA ALA A 21 -16.52 -21.73 -18.58
C ALA A 21 -16.14 -20.25 -18.76
N LEU A 22 -16.99 -19.48 -19.44
CA LEU A 22 -16.79 -18.04 -19.64
C LEU A 22 -16.87 -17.25 -18.32
N GLU A 23 -17.87 -17.51 -17.47
CA GLU A 23 -17.99 -16.85 -16.17
C GLU A 23 -16.78 -17.13 -15.28
N THR A 24 -16.26 -18.37 -15.34
CA THR A 24 -15.02 -18.75 -14.64
C THR A 24 -13.82 -17.97 -15.19
N ALA A 25 -13.69 -17.81 -16.51
CA ALA A 25 -12.63 -17.05 -17.14
C ALA A 25 -12.71 -15.54 -16.81
N VAL A 26 -13.92 -14.97 -16.80
CA VAL A 26 -14.18 -13.58 -16.40
C VAL A 26 -13.78 -13.36 -14.94
N ALA A 27 -14.24 -14.23 -14.03
CA ALA A 27 -13.91 -14.13 -12.62
C ALA A 27 -12.39 -14.24 -12.39
N ALA A 28 -11.73 -15.20 -13.03
CA ALA A 28 -10.27 -15.38 -12.94
C ALA A 28 -9.50 -14.17 -13.48
N ALA A 29 -9.92 -13.59 -14.61
CA ALA A 29 -9.31 -12.37 -15.16
C ALA A 29 -9.46 -11.17 -14.23
N CYS A 30 -10.65 -10.98 -13.65
CA CYS A 30 -10.91 -9.92 -12.66
C CYS A 30 -10.11 -10.13 -11.36
N GLN A 31 -9.88 -11.38 -10.94
CA GLN A 31 -9.09 -11.72 -9.74
C GLN A 31 -7.59 -11.42 -9.89
N ARG A 32 -7.07 -11.43 -11.12
CA ARG A 32 -5.67 -11.10 -11.41
C ARG A 32 -5.31 -9.62 -11.23
N ILE A 33 -6.31 -8.72 -11.22
CA ILE A 33 -6.11 -7.29 -11.00
C ILE A 33 -5.90 -7.01 -9.51
N ALA A 34 -4.81 -6.31 -9.17
CA ALA A 34 -4.56 -5.84 -7.82
C ALA A 34 -5.39 -4.57 -7.51
N PRO A 35 -5.94 -4.41 -6.28
CA PRO A 35 -6.68 -3.20 -5.89
C PRO A 35 -5.79 -1.96 -5.74
N LEU A 36 -6.31 -0.78 -6.08
CA LEU A 36 -5.69 0.53 -5.90
C LEU A 36 -6.57 1.42 -5.02
N TRP A 37 -6.09 1.73 -3.81
CA TRP A 37 -6.78 2.65 -2.90
C TRP A 37 -6.70 4.10 -3.39
N PRO A 38 -7.73 4.92 -3.12
CA PRO A 38 -7.77 6.30 -3.56
C PRO A 38 -6.77 7.18 -2.79
N LEU A 39 -6.33 8.30 -3.37
CA LEU A 39 -5.33 9.22 -2.79
C LEU A 39 -5.63 9.68 -1.36
N LYS A 40 -6.91 9.78 -0.97
CA LYS A 40 -7.32 10.15 0.39
C LYS A 40 -6.97 9.09 1.45
N HIS A 41 -6.83 7.82 1.06
CA HIS A 41 -6.55 6.66 1.92
C HIS A 41 -5.54 5.73 1.24
N PHE A 42 -4.53 6.29 0.56
CA PHE A 42 -3.61 5.52 -0.25
C PHE A 42 -2.78 4.61 0.64
N VAL A 43 -2.74 3.32 0.30
CA VAL A 43 -1.88 2.32 0.92
C VAL A 43 -1.08 1.61 -0.15
N ALA A 44 0.12 1.16 0.20
CA ALA A 44 0.94 0.35 -0.69
C ALA A 44 0.38 -1.06 -0.80
N VAL A 45 0.27 -1.58 -2.02
CA VAL A 45 -0.32 -2.89 -2.32
C VAL A 45 0.64 -3.66 -3.21
N ASN A 46 0.76 -4.97 -3.00
CA ASN A 46 1.46 -5.82 -3.95
C ASN A 46 0.81 -5.72 -5.35
N PRO A 47 1.50 -5.18 -6.38
CA PRO A 47 0.94 -5.08 -7.73
C PRO A 47 0.68 -6.45 -8.38
N TYR A 48 1.26 -7.51 -7.82
CA TYR A 48 1.14 -8.89 -8.27
C TYR A 48 0.17 -9.71 -7.41
N LEU A 49 -0.63 -9.07 -6.53
CA LEU A 49 -1.49 -9.76 -5.56
C LEU A 49 -2.39 -10.82 -6.20
N GLY A 50 -2.95 -10.54 -7.38
CA GLY A 50 -3.80 -11.48 -8.11
C GLY A 50 -3.11 -12.72 -8.66
N PHE A 51 -1.79 -12.84 -8.48
CA PHE A 51 -0.95 -13.96 -8.88
C PHE A 51 -0.31 -14.66 -7.67
N SER A 52 -0.76 -14.39 -6.43
CA SER A 52 -0.17 -15.00 -5.22
C SER A 52 -0.10 -16.52 -5.26
N GLY A 53 -1.08 -17.16 -5.91
CA GLY A 53 -1.14 -18.61 -6.11
C GLY A 53 -0.17 -19.17 -7.16
N GLN A 54 0.58 -18.30 -7.87
CA GLN A 54 1.67 -18.67 -8.77
C GLN A 54 3.01 -18.28 -8.17
N SER A 55 4.05 -19.05 -8.48
CA SER A 55 5.43 -18.68 -8.13
C SER A 55 5.82 -17.32 -8.71
N PHE A 56 6.71 -16.60 -8.04
CA PHE A 56 7.30 -15.36 -8.55
C PHE A 56 7.87 -15.55 -9.97
N ALA A 57 8.56 -16.67 -10.21
CA ALA A 57 9.12 -17.03 -11.52
C ALA A 57 8.03 -17.28 -12.58
N ALA A 58 6.99 -18.05 -12.25
CA ALA A 58 5.86 -18.32 -13.16
C ALA A 58 5.06 -17.05 -13.48
N THR A 59 4.91 -16.16 -12.50
CA THR A 59 4.26 -14.86 -12.71
C THR A 59 5.08 -13.99 -13.66
N THR A 60 6.42 -14.00 -13.53
CA THR A 60 7.31 -13.29 -14.46
C THR A 60 7.17 -13.83 -15.89
N ALA A 61 7.11 -15.15 -16.07
CA ALA A 61 6.85 -15.77 -17.37
C ALA A 61 5.48 -15.36 -17.94
N THR A 62 4.45 -15.42 -17.10
CA THR A 62 3.08 -15.01 -17.47
C THR A 62 3.02 -13.55 -17.90
N MET A 63 3.65 -12.64 -17.16
CA MET A 63 3.65 -11.20 -17.48
C MET A 63 4.41 -10.89 -18.77
N ARG A 64 5.55 -11.54 -19.01
CA ARG A 64 6.27 -11.44 -20.30
C ARG A 64 5.41 -11.93 -21.47
N ARG A 65 4.73 -13.07 -21.29
CA ARG A 65 3.93 -13.72 -22.33
C ARG A 65 2.63 -12.97 -22.66
N VAL A 66 1.85 -12.64 -21.63
CA VAL A 66 0.52 -12.05 -21.75
C VAL A 66 0.63 -10.55 -22.02
N ALA A 67 1.34 -9.82 -21.16
CA ALA A 67 1.33 -8.36 -21.14
C ALA A 67 2.58 -7.69 -21.74
N LYS A 68 3.63 -8.45 -22.09
CA LYS A 68 4.93 -7.95 -22.57
C LYS A 68 5.60 -6.98 -21.60
N VAL A 69 5.52 -7.29 -20.32
CA VAL A 69 6.10 -6.45 -19.29
C VAL A 69 7.05 -7.29 -18.42
N ASP A 70 8.19 -6.71 -18.08
CA ASP A 70 9.22 -7.34 -17.26
C ASP A 70 9.00 -7.06 -15.78
N MET A 71 9.08 -8.09 -14.94
CA MET A 71 9.09 -7.97 -13.47
C MET A 71 10.49 -7.92 -12.88
N LEU A 72 11.54 -7.92 -13.71
CA LEU A 72 12.94 -7.94 -13.29
C LEU A 72 13.66 -6.70 -13.82
N MET A 73 14.75 -6.31 -13.16
CA MET A 73 15.65 -5.29 -13.72
C MET A 73 16.25 -5.76 -15.05
N ALA A 74 16.54 -4.80 -15.93
CA ALA A 74 17.28 -5.08 -17.15
C ALA A 74 18.72 -5.53 -16.84
N ARG A 75 19.32 -6.34 -17.72
CA ARG A 75 20.69 -6.87 -17.55
C ARG A 75 21.78 -5.83 -17.26
N PRO A 76 21.75 -4.57 -17.75
CA PRO A 76 22.70 -3.55 -17.34
C PRO A 76 22.83 -3.39 -15.82
N PHE A 77 21.72 -3.48 -15.08
CA PHE A 77 21.71 -3.38 -13.62
C PHE A 77 22.54 -4.48 -12.96
N TYR A 78 22.33 -5.75 -13.34
CA TYR A 78 23.10 -6.86 -12.76
C TYR A 78 24.58 -6.84 -13.18
N ARG A 79 24.88 -6.34 -14.40
CA ARG A 79 26.27 -6.14 -14.83
C ARG A 79 26.98 -5.09 -13.99
N GLU A 80 26.30 -3.98 -13.68
CA GLU A 80 26.83 -2.96 -12.78
C GLU A 80 27.03 -3.50 -11.37
N ALA A 81 26.07 -4.25 -10.83
CA ALA A 81 26.19 -4.90 -9.53
C ALA A 81 27.36 -5.92 -9.49
N LEU A 82 27.60 -6.66 -10.57
CA LEU A 82 28.75 -7.54 -10.70
C LEU A 82 30.08 -6.76 -10.79
N ALA A 83 30.12 -5.67 -11.56
CA ALA A 83 31.30 -4.83 -11.70
C ALA A 83 31.65 -4.09 -10.40
N ALA A 84 30.64 -3.70 -9.61
CA ALA A 84 30.78 -3.09 -8.30
C ALA A 84 31.12 -4.10 -7.19
N GLY A 85 31.16 -5.41 -7.49
CA GLY A 85 31.43 -6.47 -6.51
C GLY A 85 30.29 -6.76 -5.53
N ILE A 86 29.08 -6.22 -5.79
CA ILE A 86 27.87 -6.54 -5.02
C ILE A 86 27.49 -8.00 -5.28
N ILE A 87 27.43 -8.41 -6.54
CA ILE A 87 27.30 -9.82 -6.92
C ILE A 87 28.71 -10.41 -7.07
N THR A 88 28.92 -11.60 -6.51
CA THR A 88 30.18 -12.35 -6.61
C THR A 88 29.94 -13.69 -7.31
N ASP A 89 31.01 -14.33 -7.77
CA ASP A 89 30.94 -15.67 -8.38
C ASP A 89 30.33 -16.71 -7.42
N ALA A 90 30.54 -16.56 -6.11
CA ALA A 90 29.92 -17.42 -5.09
C ALA A 90 28.40 -17.23 -5.01
N HIS A 91 27.91 -15.98 -5.14
CA HIS A 91 26.47 -15.70 -5.16
C HIS A 91 25.80 -16.30 -6.40
N ILE A 92 26.47 -16.22 -7.56
CA ILE A 92 25.97 -16.82 -8.81
C ILE A 92 25.95 -18.34 -8.72
N ALA A 93 27.02 -18.97 -8.19
CA ALA A 93 27.07 -20.41 -8.02
C ALA A 93 25.93 -20.92 -7.11
N GLU A 94 25.65 -20.20 -6.03
CA GLU A 94 24.56 -20.53 -5.12
C GLU A 94 23.18 -20.33 -5.77
N ALA A 95 22.98 -19.27 -6.55
CA ALA A 95 21.74 -19.07 -7.31
C ALA A 95 21.50 -20.17 -8.35
N LEU A 96 22.55 -20.61 -9.06
CA LEU A 96 22.49 -21.73 -10.00
C LEU A 96 22.12 -23.04 -9.29
N ALA A 97 22.67 -23.29 -8.10
CA ALA A 97 22.36 -24.48 -7.31
C ALA A 97 20.91 -24.50 -6.77
N ARG A 98 20.31 -23.32 -6.55
CA ARG A 98 18.92 -23.15 -6.09
C ARG A 98 17.89 -23.17 -7.21
N ALA A 99 18.31 -23.09 -8.47
CA ALA A 99 17.37 -23.05 -9.59
C ALA A 99 16.56 -24.36 -9.69
N PRO A 100 15.27 -24.30 -10.10
CA PRO A 100 14.45 -25.50 -10.24
C PRO A 100 15.08 -26.52 -11.19
N ALA A 101 14.95 -27.82 -10.84
CA ALA A 101 15.40 -28.91 -11.69
C ALA A 101 14.76 -28.80 -13.10
N ASN A 102 15.56 -29.02 -14.15
CA ASN A 102 15.19 -28.86 -15.57
C ASN A 102 14.99 -27.42 -16.07
N SER A 103 15.37 -26.40 -15.28
CA SER A 103 15.44 -25.02 -15.80
C SER A 103 16.55 -24.92 -16.86
N PRO A 104 16.33 -24.19 -17.97
CA PRO A 104 17.33 -24.01 -19.04
C PRO A 104 18.39 -22.97 -18.63
N ILE A 105 19.03 -23.20 -17.50
CA ILE A 105 20.05 -22.33 -16.93
C ILE A 105 21.46 -22.72 -17.40
N PRO A 106 22.43 -21.80 -17.37
CA PRO A 106 23.83 -22.11 -17.67
C PRO A 106 24.40 -23.18 -16.73
N ALA A 107 25.32 -23.99 -17.25
CA ALA A 107 25.94 -25.08 -16.47
C ALA A 107 26.89 -24.59 -15.38
N ASP A 108 27.46 -23.40 -15.52
CA ASP A 108 28.41 -22.82 -14.58
C ASP A 108 28.38 -21.29 -14.56
N VAL A 109 29.13 -20.72 -13.61
CA VAL A 109 29.26 -19.26 -13.40
C VAL A 109 29.87 -18.54 -14.61
N ALA A 110 30.82 -19.15 -15.31
CA ALA A 110 31.49 -18.53 -16.45
C ALA A 110 30.52 -18.37 -17.63
N LEU A 111 29.73 -19.40 -17.92
CA LEU A 111 28.67 -19.37 -18.92
C LEU A 111 27.56 -18.39 -18.55
N ALA A 112 27.18 -18.32 -17.27
CA ALA A 112 26.19 -17.34 -16.80
C ALA A 112 26.65 -15.91 -17.02
N LYS A 113 27.91 -15.58 -16.67
CA LYS A 113 28.50 -14.25 -16.89
C LYS A 113 28.62 -13.92 -18.39
N ALA A 114 29.04 -14.88 -19.21
CA ALA A 114 29.11 -14.70 -20.66
C ALA A 114 27.72 -14.45 -21.28
N ALA A 115 26.67 -15.09 -20.76
CA ALA A 115 25.30 -14.86 -21.22
C ALA A 115 24.74 -13.51 -20.75
N LEU A 116 25.07 -13.04 -19.54
CA LEU A 116 24.69 -11.72 -19.02
C LEU A 116 25.25 -10.55 -19.86
N ALA A 117 26.41 -10.76 -20.51
CA ALA A 117 27.02 -9.76 -21.38
C ALA A 117 26.17 -9.43 -22.62
N ARG A 118 25.21 -10.30 -22.99
CA ARG A 118 24.26 -10.07 -24.07
C ARG A 118 22.98 -9.46 -23.53
N ASP A 119 22.41 -8.50 -24.26
CA ASP A 119 21.13 -7.88 -23.93
C ASP A 119 20.03 -8.29 -24.92
N PRO A 120 19.12 -9.21 -24.55
CA PRO A 120 18.04 -9.65 -25.43
C PRO A 120 16.92 -8.61 -25.54
N ALA A 121 16.88 -7.59 -24.66
CA ALA A 121 15.78 -6.63 -24.62
C ALA A 121 15.66 -5.83 -25.94
N GLU A 122 16.79 -5.56 -26.60
CA GLU A 122 16.81 -4.93 -27.94
C GLU A 122 16.16 -5.81 -29.02
N GLN A 123 16.25 -7.14 -28.89
CA GLN A 123 15.64 -8.08 -29.84
C GLN A 123 14.14 -8.29 -29.57
N ARG A 124 13.68 -8.07 -28.32
CA ARG A 124 12.26 -8.18 -27.94
C ARG A 124 11.43 -6.94 -28.25
N LYS A 125 12.07 -5.77 -28.46
CA LYS A 125 11.42 -4.51 -28.89
C LYS A 125 10.85 -4.66 -30.32
N GLY A 126 9.77 -5.42 -30.49
CA GLY A 126 9.07 -5.56 -31.78
C GLY A 126 8.28 -6.84 -32.02
N GLY A 127 8.44 -7.90 -31.21
CA GLY A 127 7.70 -9.17 -31.41
C GLY A 127 6.22 -9.10 -30.99
N PRO A 128 5.30 -9.91 -31.55
CA PRO A 128 3.91 -10.03 -31.09
C PRO A 128 3.79 -10.51 -29.63
N ALA A 129 2.70 -10.13 -28.96
CA ALA A 129 2.37 -10.72 -27.65
C ALA A 129 1.71 -12.05 -27.96
N VAL A 130 1.91 -13.07 -27.12
CA VAL A 130 1.22 -14.35 -27.38
C VAL A 130 -0.30 -14.18 -27.25
N VAL A 131 -0.73 -13.15 -26.51
CA VAL A 131 -2.12 -12.70 -26.42
C VAL A 131 -2.21 -11.26 -26.92
N ALA A 132 -2.16 -11.06 -28.24
CA ALA A 132 -2.30 -9.74 -28.84
C ALA A 132 -3.72 -9.20 -28.72
N THR A 133 -3.87 -7.90 -28.47
CA THR A 133 -5.18 -7.23 -28.53
C THR A 133 -5.52 -6.81 -29.96
N ILE A 134 -6.81 -6.61 -30.24
CA ILE A 134 -7.28 -6.14 -31.55
C ILE A 134 -6.63 -4.79 -31.89
N ALA A 135 -6.51 -3.89 -30.92
CA ALA A 135 -5.91 -2.57 -31.12
C ALA A 135 -4.42 -2.66 -31.49
N GLU A 136 -3.66 -3.56 -30.86
CA GLU A 136 -2.24 -3.81 -31.18
C GLU A 136 -2.05 -4.41 -32.59
N VAL A 137 -2.95 -5.30 -33.01
CA VAL A 137 -2.92 -5.86 -34.37
C VAL A 137 -3.21 -4.77 -35.40
N LEU A 138 -4.21 -3.92 -35.14
CA LEU A 138 -4.54 -2.79 -36.02
C LEU A 138 -3.39 -1.77 -36.08
N ASP A 139 -2.80 -1.39 -34.94
CA ASP A 139 -1.69 -0.43 -34.90
C ASP A 139 -0.46 -0.97 -35.65
N ARG A 140 -0.18 -2.29 -35.60
CA ARG A 140 0.91 -2.93 -36.40
C ARG A 140 0.63 -2.89 -37.90
N LEU A 141 -0.58 -3.25 -38.32
CA LEU A 141 -0.94 -3.26 -39.74
C LEU A 141 -1.05 -1.85 -40.33
N SER A 142 -1.14 -0.83 -39.49
CA SER A 142 -1.17 0.58 -39.89
C SER A 142 0.21 1.24 -39.91
N SER A 143 1.31 0.49 -39.77
CA SER A 143 2.68 1.02 -39.83
C SER A 143 2.95 1.73 -41.17
N GLY A 144 2.75 3.04 -41.20
CA GLY A 144 2.86 3.87 -42.40
C GLY A 144 1.79 4.96 -42.53
N ASP A 145 0.66 4.84 -41.83
CA ASP A 145 -0.43 5.82 -41.90
C ASP A 145 -0.51 6.65 -40.59
N ARG A 146 -0.26 7.95 -40.70
CA ARG A 146 -0.10 8.90 -39.57
C ARG A 146 -1.44 9.33 -38.95
N GLN A 147 -2.24 8.40 -38.42
CA GLN A 147 -3.35 8.77 -37.53
C GLN A 147 -3.25 8.06 -36.19
N ALA A 148 -3.66 8.75 -35.13
CA ALA A 148 -3.46 8.44 -33.71
C ALA A 148 -3.63 6.94 -33.37
N SER A 149 -2.75 6.41 -32.50
CA SER A 149 -2.87 5.02 -32.00
C SER A 149 -4.29 4.77 -31.51
N ARG A 150 -4.94 3.74 -32.08
CA ARG A 150 -6.31 3.39 -31.72
C ARG A 150 -6.38 2.87 -30.28
N THR A 151 -5.29 2.25 -29.83
CA THR A 151 -5.10 1.83 -28.44
C THR A 151 -5.13 3.02 -27.49
N ALA A 152 -4.30 4.04 -27.76
CA ALA A 152 -4.23 5.24 -26.91
C ALA A 152 -5.56 5.99 -26.87
N PHE A 153 -6.20 6.18 -28.03
CA PHE A 153 -7.51 6.85 -28.11
C PHE A 153 -8.58 6.12 -27.29
N MET A 154 -8.68 4.79 -27.42
CA MET A 154 -9.63 4.00 -26.64
C MET A 154 -9.39 4.12 -25.13
N VAL A 155 -8.13 4.04 -24.68
CA VAL A 155 -7.79 4.20 -23.25
C VAL A 155 -8.19 5.59 -22.77
N ASP A 156 -7.92 6.65 -23.54
CA ASP A 156 -8.29 8.02 -23.20
C ASP A 156 -9.81 8.20 -23.07
N GLU A 157 -10.61 7.61 -23.96
CA GLU A 157 -12.07 7.69 -23.89
C GLU A 157 -12.64 6.94 -22.67
N ILE A 158 -12.12 5.73 -22.40
CA ILE A 158 -12.52 4.96 -21.20
C ILE A 158 -12.12 5.73 -19.93
N SER A 159 -10.90 6.28 -19.88
CA SER A 159 -10.41 7.05 -18.75
C SER A 159 -11.21 8.32 -18.50
N ARG A 160 -11.58 9.06 -19.56
CA ARG A 160 -12.40 10.27 -19.42
C ARG A 160 -13.77 9.93 -18.86
N TRP A 161 -14.37 8.85 -19.33
CA TRP A 161 -15.66 8.39 -18.82
C TRP A 161 -15.55 7.93 -17.35
N CYS A 162 -14.54 7.12 -17.01
CA CYS A 162 -14.31 6.66 -15.63
C CYS A 162 -14.07 7.84 -14.69
N ALA A 163 -13.28 8.83 -15.11
CA ALA A 163 -13.03 10.04 -14.34
C ALA A 163 -14.31 10.82 -14.00
N ALA A 164 -15.28 10.86 -14.92
CA ALA A 164 -16.57 11.50 -14.70
C ALA A 164 -17.52 10.64 -13.85
N TYR A 165 -17.56 9.32 -14.09
CA TYR A 165 -18.46 8.40 -13.41
C TYR A 165 -18.07 8.18 -11.94
N PHE A 166 -16.77 8.02 -11.66
CA PHE A 166 -16.27 7.75 -10.32
C PHE A 166 -15.91 9.02 -9.51
N ASP A 167 -16.03 10.22 -10.07
CA ASP A 167 -15.64 11.49 -9.43
C ASP A 167 -16.19 11.67 -8.00
N GLU A 168 -15.34 11.80 -6.99
CA GLU A 168 -15.80 12.01 -5.60
C GLU A 168 -15.95 13.51 -5.23
N GLY A 169 -16.38 14.33 -6.20
CA GLY A 169 -16.68 15.75 -5.98
C GLY A 169 -15.55 16.70 -6.37
N GLN A 170 -14.68 16.32 -7.31
CA GLN A 170 -13.75 17.23 -7.96
C GLN A 170 -14.41 18.01 -9.10
N ALA A 171 -15.31 17.36 -9.85
CA ALA A 171 -15.97 17.97 -11.00
C ALA A 171 -17.07 18.96 -10.57
N SER A 172 -17.08 20.14 -11.20
CA SER A 172 -18.14 21.14 -11.01
C SER A 172 -19.50 20.67 -11.55
N TRP A 173 -19.49 19.81 -12.58
CA TRP A 173 -20.69 19.25 -13.21
C TRP A 173 -20.76 17.76 -12.92
N GLN A 174 -21.91 17.32 -12.39
CA GLN A 174 -22.16 15.92 -12.06
C GLN A 174 -22.66 15.15 -13.29
N MET A 175 -22.29 13.87 -13.38
CA MET A 175 -22.73 13.00 -14.47
C MET A 175 -24.20 12.55 -14.25
N PRO A 176 -25.13 12.79 -15.20
CA PRO A 176 -26.56 12.57 -15.00
C PRO A 176 -27.02 11.09 -14.89
N GLN A 177 -26.15 10.10 -15.14
CA GLN A 177 -26.46 8.65 -15.07
C GLN A 177 -25.66 7.89 -14.01
N ARG A 178 -25.09 8.59 -13.03
CA ARG A 178 -24.19 7.98 -12.04
C ARG A 178 -24.84 6.91 -11.16
N GLU A 179 -26.15 6.98 -10.95
CA GLU A 179 -26.92 6.00 -10.16
C GLU A 179 -27.09 4.65 -10.86
N MET A 180 -26.86 4.59 -12.18
CA MET A 180 -26.90 3.34 -12.94
C MET A 180 -25.57 2.57 -12.75
N SER A 181 -25.60 1.26 -12.95
CA SER A 181 -24.39 0.44 -12.96
C SER A 181 -23.42 0.87 -14.09
N PRO A 182 -22.10 0.66 -13.96
CA PRO A 182 -21.13 1.18 -14.92
C PRO A 182 -21.44 0.83 -16.39
N TRP A 183 -21.79 -0.42 -16.68
CA TRP A 183 -22.11 -0.88 -18.04
C TRP A 183 -23.35 -0.18 -18.59
N ALA A 184 -24.41 -0.09 -17.78
CA ALA A 184 -25.67 0.54 -18.16
C ALA A 184 -25.50 2.05 -18.37
N ALA A 185 -24.80 2.73 -17.46
CA ALA A 185 -24.48 4.15 -17.53
C ALA A 185 -23.62 4.48 -18.76
N TRP A 186 -22.60 3.66 -19.03
CA TRP A 186 -21.73 3.84 -20.18
C TRP A 186 -22.49 3.68 -21.49
N ARG A 187 -23.27 2.60 -21.64
CA ARG A 187 -24.09 2.39 -22.84
C ARG A 187 -25.04 3.56 -23.11
N GLU A 188 -25.73 4.06 -22.08
CA GLU A 188 -26.63 5.21 -22.22
C GLU A 188 -25.87 6.47 -22.65
N THR A 189 -24.68 6.71 -22.09
CA THR A 189 -23.81 7.84 -22.47
C THR A 189 -23.38 7.73 -23.94
N MET A 190 -22.96 6.55 -24.38
CA MET A 190 -22.45 6.31 -25.73
C MET A 190 -23.51 6.46 -26.82
N ARG A 191 -24.82 6.44 -26.49
CA ARG A 191 -25.88 6.74 -27.48
C ARG A 191 -25.79 8.16 -28.04
N HIS A 192 -25.21 9.07 -27.25
CA HIS A 192 -25.10 10.49 -27.56
C HIS A 192 -23.68 10.90 -27.96
N ASP A 193 -22.66 10.20 -27.49
CA ASP A 193 -21.26 10.53 -27.73
C ASP A 193 -20.85 10.27 -29.19
N ARG A 194 -20.49 11.34 -29.90
CA ARG A 194 -20.07 11.29 -31.32
C ARG A 194 -18.55 11.18 -31.49
N ASN A 195 -17.77 11.17 -30.42
CA ASN A 195 -16.32 11.32 -30.49
C ASN A 195 -15.66 10.15 -31.25
N ALA A 196 -16.08 8.91 -30.97
CA ALA A 196 -15.57 7.72 -31.68
C ALA A 196 -15.82 7.79 -33.20
N GLU A 197 -17.02 8.19 -33.61
CA GLU A 197 -17.39 8.33 -35.03
C GLU A 197 -16.64 9.50 -35.69
N ALA A 198 -16.45 10.60 -34.96
CA ALA A 198 -15.66 11.74 -35.42
C ALA A 198 -14.18 11.37 -35.64
N MET A 199 -13.66 10.43 -34.83
CA MET A 199 -12.31 9.87 -34.98
C MET A 199 -12.23 8.68 -35.95
N GLY A 200 -13.30 8.42 -36.72
CA GLY A 200 -13.29 7.46 -37.82
C GLY A 200 -13.73 6.04 -37.47
N ILE A 201 -14.20 5.78 -36.25
CA ILE A 201 -14.77 4.48 -35.85
C ILE A 201 -16.26 4.49 -36.24
N LYS A 202 -16.55 4.04 -37.45
CA LYS A 202 -17.89 4.08 -38.05
C LYS A 202 -18.86 3.20 -37.27
N ASP A 203 -20.12 3.65 -37.20
CA ASP A 203 -21.24 2.97 -36.55
C ASP A 203 -21.03 2.65 -35.06
N PHE A 204 -20.07 3.28 -34.37
CA PHE A 204 -19.75 2.98 -32.98
C PHE A 204 -20.99 2.97 -32.09
N ARG A 205 -21.81 4.03 -32.16
CA ARG A 205 -23.02 4.15 -31.31
C ARG A 205 -24.03 3.04 -31.58
N ARG A 206 -24.19 2.63 -32.84
CA ARG A 206 -25.08 1.53 -33.24
C ARG A 206 -24.54 0.20 -32.71
N ILE A 207 -23.24 -0.06 -32.86
CA ILE A 207 -22.59 -1.27 -32.35
C ILE A 207 -22.80 -1.39 -30.83
N ILE A 208 -22.63 -0.31 -30.07
CA ILE A 208 -22.84 -0.33 -28.60
C ILE A 208 -24.32 -0.51 -28.24
N ALA A 209 -25.24 0.07 -29.00
CA ALA A 209 -26.68 -0.11 -28.80
C ALA A 209 -27.12 -1.57 -29.01
N ASP A 210 -26.55 -2.24 -30.01
CA ASP A 210 -26.87 -3.63 -30.38
C ASP A 210 -26.32 -4.67 -29.38
N LEU A 211 -25.37 -4.30 -28.51
CA LEU A 211 -24.83 -5.19 -27.49
C LEU A 211 -25.86 -5.50 -26.38
N PRO A 212 -25.85 -6.71 -25.80
CA PRO A 212 -26.72 -7.10 -24.70
C PRO A 212 -26.67 -6.15 -23.49
N ALA A 213 -27.80 -6.03 -22.79
CA ALA A 213 -27.88 -5.24 -21.56
C ALA A 213 -27.15 -5.89 -20.39
N ASP A 214 -27.07 -7.22 -20.36
CA ASP A 214 -26.26 -7.95 -19.38
C ASP A 214 -24.77 -7.94 -19.77
N PRO A 215 -23.84 -7.54 -18.88
CA PRO A 215 -22.42 -7.42 -19.20
C PRO A 215 -21.75 -8.76 -19.50
N VAL A 216 -22.14 -9.85 -18.84
CA VAL A 216 -21.55 -11.18 -19.08
C VAL A 216 -21.99 -11.73 -20.43
N ALA A 217 -23.27 -11.58 -20.77
CA ALA A 217 -23.80 -11.92 -22.09
C ALA A 217 -23.14 -11.09 -23.20
N ALA A 218 -22.88 -9.80 -22.95
CA ALA A 218 -22.14 -8.95 -23.89
C ALA A 218 -20.70 -9.43 -24.09
N ILE A 219 -19.98 -9.77 -23.01
CA ILE A 219 -18.64 -10.36 -23.08
C ILE A 219 -18.67 -11.67 -23.88
N GLY A 220 -19.65 -12.55 -23.62
CA GLY A 220 -19.79 -13.83 -24.33
C GLY A 220 -20.00 -13.66 -25.83
N LEU A 221 -20.92 -12.78 -26.22
CA LEU A 221 -21.14 -12.43 -27.63
C LEU A 221 -19.85 -11.91 -28.27
N ILE A 222 -19.13 -11.02 -27.58
CA ILE A 222 -17.89 -10.44 -28.11
C ILE A 222 -16.82 -11.52 -28.28
N VAL A 223 -16.59 -12.35 -27.25
CA VAL A 223 -15.61 -13.45 -27.25
C VAL A 223 -15.86 -14.40 -28.42
N GLU A 224 -17.12 -14.77 -28.66
CA GLU A 224 -17.52 -15.60 -29.80
C GLU A 224 -17.30 -14.87 -31.13
N ALA A 225 -17.75 -13.63 -31.25
CA ALA A 225 -17.69 -12.86 -32.49
C ALA A 225 -16.26 -12.54 -32.95
N ILE A 226 -15.32 -12.37 -32.02
CA ILE A 226 -13.90 -12.16 -32.33
C ILE A 226 -13.10 -13.46 -32.35
N GLY A 227 -13.70 -14.59 -31.97
CA GLY A 227 -13.10 -15.93 -32.09
C GLY A 227 -11.95 -16.20 -31.11
N ILE A 228 -12.06 -15.75 -29.84
CA ILE A 228 -11.04 -16.09 -28.83
C ILE A 228 -11.20 -17.57 -28.43
N PRO A 229 -10.13 -18.39 -28.56
CA PRO A 229 -10.16 -19.78 -28.11
C PRO A 229 -10.40 -19.89 -26.61
N GLU A 230 -11.15 -20.91 -26.16
CA GLU A 230 -11.50 -21.14 -24.75
C GLU A 230 -10.27 -21.09 -23.82
N ARG A 231 -9.18 -21.74 -24.24
CA ARG A 231 -7.90 -21.76 -23.50
C ARG A 231 -7.29 -20.37 -23.27
N ALA A 232 -7.52 -19.43 -24.17
CA ALA A 232 -6.95 -18.08 -24.13
C ALA A 232 -7.86 -17.04 -23.46
N GLN A 233 -9.12 -17.39 -23.16
CA GLN A 233 -10.12 -16.42 -22.68
C GLN A 233 -9.65 -15.68 -21.43
N THR A 234 -9.21 -16.40 -20.40
CA THR A 234 -8.76 -15.76 -19.14
C THR A 234 -7.60 -14.79 -19.37
N ASP A 235 -6.61 -15.18 -20.17
CA ASP A 235 -5.44 -14.33 -20.44
C ASP A 235 -5.81 -13.12 -21.29
N TYR A 236 -6.71 -13.27 -22.27
CA TYR A 236 -7.18 -12.17 -23.10
C TYR A 236 -7.99 -11.15 -22.28
N LEU A 237 -8.92 -11.64 -21.45
CA LEU A 237 -9.74 -10.78 -20.60
C LEU A 237 -8.88 -10.06 -19.56
N HIS A 238 -7.87 -10.74 -18.99
CA HIS A 238 -6.88 -10.10 -18.13
C HIS A 238 -6.08 -9.03 -18.89
N ARG A 239 -5.58 -9.36 -20.10
CA ARG A 239 -4.83 -8.42 -20.94
C ARG A 239 -5.66 -7.18 -21.29
N ALA A 240 -6.96 -7.34 -21.53
CA ALA A 240 -7.88 -6.24 -21.79
C ALA A 240 -8.02 -5.31 -20.59
N LEU A 241 -8.20 -5.85 -19.37
CA LEU A 241 -8.20 -5.06 -18.14
C LEU A 241 -6.83 -4.40 -17.88
N PHE A 242 -5.74 -5.08 -18.23
CA PHE A 242 -4.38 -4.55 -18.06
C PHE A 242 -4.11 -3.29 -18.90
N ASP A 243 -4.75 -3.11 -20.06
CA ASP A 243 -4.66 -1.86 -20.85
C ASP A 243 -5.21 -0.63 -20.13
N ILE A 244 -6.17 -0.85 -19.23
CA ILE A 244 -6.79 0.15 -18.36
C ILE A 244 -6.53 -0.20 -16.90
N GLY A 245 -5.33 -0.74 -16.63
CA GLY A 245 -4.94 -1.36 -15.37
C GLY A 245 -5.15 -0.46 -14.15
N GLY A 246 -4.99 0.85 -14.29
CA GLY A 246 -5.25 1.84 -13.25
C GLY A 246 -6.71 1.94 -12.86
N TRP A 247 -7.59 2.19 -13.83
CA TRP A 247 -9.03 2.20 -13.57
C TRP A 247 -9.56 0.83 -13.14
N ALA A 248 -9.05 -0.25 -13.73
CA ALA A 248 -9.35 -1.62 -13.31
C ALA A 248 -8.95 -1.85 -11.84
N ALA A 249 -7.77 -1.38 -11.42
CA ALA A 249 -7.30 -1.49 -10.05
C ALA A 249 -8.15 -0.66 -9.08
N TYR A 250 -8.57 0.55 -9.46
CA TYR A 250 -9.47 1.35 -8.64
C TYR A 250 -10.84 0.68 -8.47
N VAL A 251 -11.43 0.16 -9.56
CA VAL A 251 -12.70 -0.57 -9.46
C VAL A 251 -12.53 -1.87 -8.68
N ARG A 252 -11.37 -2.54 -8.79
CA ARG A 252 -11.02 -3.69 -7.95
C ARG A 252 -10.99 -3.33 -6.46
N TYR A 253 -10.50 -2.15 -6.10
CA TYR A 253 -10.59 -1.65 -4.72
C TYR A 253 -12.05 -1.53 -4.25
N LEU A 254 -12.95 -0.99 -5.07
CA LEU A 254 -14.36 -0.88 -4.70
C LEU A 254 -15.00 -2.27 -4.47
N VAL A 255 -14.67 -3.24 -5.33
CA VAL A 255 -15.12 -4.63 -5.18
C VAL A 255 -14.55 -5.25 -3.91
N TRP A 256 -13.26 -5.02 -3.64
CA TRP A 256 -12.58 -5.51 -2.43
C TRP A 256 -13.23 -4.95 -1.16
N ASP A 257 -13.40 -3.64 -1.08
CA ASP A 257 -14.00 -2.96 0.07
C ASP A 257 -15.42 -3.46 0.32
N ASN A 258 -16.24 -3.55 -0.74
CA ASN A 258 -17.60 -4.09 -0.62
C ASN A 258 -17.63 -5.54 -0.12
N ASN A 259 -16.78 -6.41 -0.66
CA ASN A 259 -16.69 -7.80 -0.23
C ASN A 259 -16.25 -7.93 1.22
N LEU A 260 -15.37 -7.04 1.70
CA LEU A 260 -14.94 -7.00 3.10
C LEU A 260 -16.13 -6.77 4.06
N TYR A 261 -17.16 -6.04 3.60
CA TYR A 261 -18.43 -5.85 4.32
C TYR A 261 -19.54 -6.83 3.90
N GLY A 262 -19.20 -7.93 3.20
CA GLY A 262 -20.15 -8.95 2.77
C GLY A 262 -21.11 -8.52 1.65
N ARG A 263 -20.81 -7.42 0.94
CA ARG A 263 -21.61 -6.89 -0.17
C ARG A 263 -21.01 -7.36 -1.49
N GLN A 264 -21.81 -8.00 -2.33
CA GLN A 264 -21.38 -8.37 -3.68
C GLN A 264 -21.25 -7.14 -4.59
N ASP A 265 -20.26 -7.16 -5.48
CA ASP A 265 -19.98 -6.06 -6.39
C ASP A 265 -19.41 -6.57 -7.72
N ASN A 266 -20.13 -6.30 -8.82
CA ASN A 266 -19.77 -6.75 -10.17
C ASN A 266 -19.18 -5.63 -11.05
N ARG A 267 -18.88 -4.45 -10.50
CA ARG A 267 -18.44 -3.28 -11.29
C ARG A 267 -17.18 -3.55 -12.12
N LEU A 268 -16.27 -4.42 -11.67
CA LEU A 268 -15.08 -4.76 -12.45
C LEU A 268 -15.40 -5.60 -13.69
N VAL A 269 -16.41 -6.48 -13.60
CA VAL A 269 -16.94 -7.23 -14.75
C VAL A 269 -17.61 -6.26 -15.73
N GLU A 270 -18.33 -5.27 -15.23
CA GLU A 270 -18.94 -4.23 -16.06
C GLU A 270 -17.89 -3.36 -16.77
N LEU A 271 -16.80 -2.99 -16.09
CA LEU A 271 -15.68 -2.27 -16.72
C LEU A 271 -14.97 -3.13 -17.78
N LEU A 272 -14.81 -4.44 -17.53
CA LEU A 272 -14.32 -5.38 -18.53
C LEU A 272 -15.24 -5.40 -19.76
N ALA A 273 -16.56 -5.42 -19.58
CA ALA A 273 -17.52 -5.35 -20.69
C ALA A 273 -17.36 -4.06 -21.52
N ILE A 274 -17.19 -2.90 -20.86
CA ILE A 274 -16.89 -1.61 -21.53
C ILE A 274 -15.63 -1.73 -22.39
N ARG A 275 -14.55 -2.25 -21.81
CA ARG A 275 -13.26 -2.41 -22.51
C ARG A 275 -13.36 -3.38 -23.68
N MET A 276 -14.08 -4.50 -23.51
CA MET A 276 -14.31 -5.49 -24.56
C MET A 276 -15.17 -4.91 -25.69
N ALA A 277 -16.18 -4.09 -25.38
CA ALA A 277 -17.06 -3.44 -26.35
C ALA A 277 -16.28 -2.47 -27.27
N TRP A 278 -15.33 -1.71 -26.71
CA TRP A 278 -14.40 -0.91 -27.51
C TRP A 278 -13.55 -1.76 -28.45
N GLY A 279 -12.98 -2.86 -27.95
CA GLY A 279 -12.22 -3.81 -28.79
C GLY A 279 -13.06 -4.38 -29.93
N TYR A 280 -14.31 -4.76 -29.63
CA TYR A 280 -15.26 -5.24 -30.61
C TYR A 280 -15.60 -4.20 -31.68
N ALA A 281 -15.86 -2.94 -31.27
CA ALA A 281 -16.13 -1.88 -32.22
C ALA A 281 -14.95 -1.60 -33.17
N LEU A 282 -13.71 -1.70 -32.67
CA LEU A 282 -12.49 -1.62 -33.46
C LEU A 282 -12.33 -2.81 -34.43
N PHE A 283 -12.61 -4.03 -33.96
CA PHE A 283 -12.60 -5.25 -34.80
C PHE A 283 -13.55 -5.10 -36.00
N ARG A 284 -14.72 -4.49 -35.79
CA ARG A 284 -15.72 -4.26 -36.85
C ARG A 284 -15.28 -3.20 -37.89
N GLN A 285 -14.23 -2.41 -37.63
CA GLN A 285 -13.77 -1.37 -38.56
C GLN A 285 -12.97 -1.92 -39.74
N ARG A 286 -12.41 -3.13 -39.62
CA ARG A 286 -11.48 -3.68 -40.61
C ARG A 286 -11.84 -5.13 -40.91
N THR A 287 -12.15 -5.43 -42.17
CA THR A 287 -12.59 -6.77 -42.61
C THR A 287 -11.85 -7.26 -43.85
N ASP A 288 -10.75 -6.61 -44.22
CA ASP A 288 -9.90 -7.08 -45.32
C ASP A 288 -9.12 -8.34 -44.96
N ALA A 289 -8.69 -9.07 -45.99
CA ALA A 289 -8.02 -10.36 -45.84
C ALA A 289 -6.71 -10.27 -45.06
N GLU A 290 -5.98 -9.14 -45.13
CA GLU A 290 -4.74 -8.94 -44.39
C GLU A 290 -5.01 -8.92 -42.87
N PHE A 291 -6.00 -8.14 -42.43
CA PHE A 291 -6.40 -8.11 -41.02
C PHE A 291 -6.93 -9.47 -40.54
N GLN A 292 -7.78 -10.12 -41.32
CA GLN A 292 -8.34 -11.43 -40.96
C GLN A 292 -7.25 -12.49 -40.82
N ALA A 293 -6.28 -12.53 -41.73
CA ALA A 293 -5.15 -13.46 -41.66
C ALA A 293 -4.25 -13.17 -40.45
N ALA A 294 -3.94 -11.90 -40.19
CA ALA A 294 -3.15 -11.49 -39.02
C ALA A 294 -3.84 -11.88 -37.71
N TRP A 295 -5.14 -11.57 -37.57
CA TRP A 295 -5.90 -11.90 -36.37
C TRP A 295 -6.03 -13.42 -36.15
N ALA A 296 -6.29 -14.18 -37.22
CA ALA A 296 -6.36 -15.64 -37.14
C ALA A 296 -5.03 -16.26 -36.67
N ALA A 297 -3.89 -15.74 -37.14
CA ALA A 297 -2.58 -16.20 -36.70
C ALA A 297 -2.34 -15.94 -35.20
N GLU A 298 -2.72 -14.76 -34.69
CA GLU A 298 -2.62 -14.44 -33.26
C GLU A 298 -3.52 -15.35 -32.41
N MET A 299 -4.75 -15.62 -32.85
CA MET A 299 -5.65 -16.54 -32.14
C MET A 299 -5.16 -17.99 -32.17
N GLN A 300 -4.55 -18.44 -33.27
CA GLN A 300 -3.93 -19.76 -33.34
C GLN A 300 -2.76 -19.86 -32.35
N GLN A 301 -1.95 -18.81 -32.23
CA GLN A 301 -0.84 -18.76 -31.28
C GLN A 301 -1.37 -18.76 -29.83
N ALA A 302 -2.42 -18.00 -29.54
CA ALA A 302 -3.08 -17.97 -28.24
C ALA A 302 -3.77 -19.31 -27.89
N ALA A 303 -4.18 -20.11 -28.89
CA ALA A 303 -4.70 -21.46 -28.64
C ALA A 303 -3.60 -22.46 -28.22
N GLN A 304 -2.35 -22.22 -28.62
CA GLN A 304 -1.19 -23.10 -28.39
C GLN A 304 -0.39 -22.76 -27.13
N LEU A 305 -0.96 -21.95 -26.22
CA LEU A 305 -0.25 -21.38 -25.08
C LEU A 305 0.52 -22.43 -24.25
N PRO A 306 1.79 -22.14 -23.90
CA PRO A 306 2.63 -23.04 -23.10
C PRO A 306 2.12 -23.20 -21.67
N ASP A 307 2.73 -24.14 -20.94
CA ASP A 307 2.54 -24.25 -19.50
C ASP A 307 3.28 -23.10 -18.80
N ASP A 308 2.54 -22.18 -18.16
CA ASP A 308 3.08 -21.00 -17.46
C ASP A 308 4.00 -21.38 -16.30
N ALA A 309 3.95 -22.63 -15.84
CA ALA A 309 4.87 -23.16 -14.85
C ALA A 309 6.29 -23.46 -15.41
N GLY A 310 6.44 -23.58 -16.74
CA GLY A 310 7.68 -24.02 -17.38
C GLY A 310 8.58 -22.87 -17.84
N LEU A 311 9.62 -22.54 -17.04
CA LEU A 311 10.74 -21.69 -17.50
C LEU A 311 11.52 -22.31 -18.69
N SER A 312 11.27 -23.57 -19.02
CA SER A 312 11.93 -24.34 -20.08
C SER A 312 11.84 -23.73 -21.48
N ALA A 313 10.84 -22.88 -21.74
CA ALA A 313 10.66 -22.24 -23.04
C ALA A 313 11.39 -20.89 -23.19
N ASP A 314 11.96 -20.34 -22.10
CA ASP A 314 12.65 -19.03 -22.11
C ASP A 314 13.98 -19.07 -21.31
N PRO A 315 15.09 -19.50 -21.95
CA PRO A 315 16.42 -19.52 -21.33
C PRO A 315 16.91 -18.14 -20.88
N ASP A 316 16.47 -17.06 -21.54
CA ASP A 316 16.86 -15.72 -21.13
C ASP A 316 16.17 -15.30 -19.84
N LEU A 317 14.88 -15.65 -19.67
CA LEU A 317 14.17 -15.46 -18.40
C LEU A 317 14.79 -16.28 -17.27
N ALA A 318 15.12 -17.56 -17.54
CA ALA A 318 15.76 -18.41 -16.56
C ALA A 318 17.10 -17.78 -16.08
N LEU A 319 17.89 -17.22 -17.01
CA LEU A 319 19.10 -16.49 -16.67
C LEU A 319 18.84 -15.22 -15.84
N ASP A 320 17.86 -14.41 -16.25
CA ASP A 320 17.51 -13.16 -15.56
C ASP A 320 17.08 -13.44 -14.10
N LEU A 321 16.33 -14.53 -13.88
CA LEU A 321 15.94 -15.00 -12.54
C LEU A 321 17.12 -15.46 -11.70
N VAL A 322 18.11 -16.14 -12.29
CA VAL A 322 19.35 -16.53 -11.58
C VAL A 322 20.10 -15.29 -11.09
N PHE A 323 20.20 -14.23 -11.90
CA PHE A 323 20.87 -13.01 -11.47
C PHE A 323 20.08 -12.20 -10.44
N GLN A 324 18.74 -12.23 -10.51
CA GLN A 324 17.89 -11.69 -9.45
C GLN A 324 18.12 -12.42 -8.12
N GLU A 325 18.11 -13.77 -8.11
CA GLU A 325 18.39 -14.57 -6.91
C GLU A 325 19.82 -14.32 -6.40
N ALA A 326 20.82 -14.21 -7.29
CA ALA A 326 22.19 -13.90 -6.89
C ALA A 326 22.32 -12.51 -6.22
N TYR A 327 21.56 -11.52 -6.70
CA TYR A 327 21.50 -10.19 -6.09
C TYR A 327 20.89 -10.25 -4.68
N GLU A 328 19.81 -11.00 -4.51
CA GLU A 328 19.16 -11.18 -3.21
C GLU A 328 20.03 -11.99 -2.23
N ILE A 329 20.72 -13.04 -2.69
CA ILE A 329 21.69 -13.81 -1.88
C ILE A 329 22.81 -12.90 -1.36
N ALA A 330 23.33 -12.00 -2.20
CA ALA A 330 24.38 -11.07 -1.79
C ALA A 330 23.94 -10.21 -0.60
N TRP A 331 22.72 -9.68 -0.67
CA TRP A 331 22.14 -8.89 0.41
C TRP A 331 21.83 -9.73 1.66
N GLN A 332 21.26 -10.93 1.47
CA GLN A 332 20.95 -11.89 2.55
C GLN A 332 22.21 -12.22 3.37
N LYS A 333 23.34 -12.51 2.73
CA LYS A 333 24.59 -12.82 3.43
C LYS A 333 25.10 -11.65 4.27
N GLN A 334 24.95 -10.41 3.78
CA GLN A 334 25.32 -9.24 4.56
C GLN A 334 24.44 -9.07 5.79
N LEU A 335 23.12 -9.27 5.65
CA LEU A 335 22.21 -9.18 6.79
C LEU A 335 22.42 -10.33 7.79
N LEU A 336 22.57 -11.56 7.31
CA LEU A 336 22.87 -12.73 8.15
C LEU A 336 24.15 -12.50 8.96
N ALA A 337 25.21 -11.98 8.33
CA ALA A 337 26.45 -11.63 9.04
C ALA A 337 26.26 -10.53 10.10
N LYS A 338 25.35 -9.57 9.87
CA LYS A 338 25.00 -8.55 10.88
C LYS A 338 24.21 -9.12 12.05
N LEU A 339 23.35 -10.11 11.79
CA LEU A 339 22.48 -10.75 12.80
C LEU A 339 23.23 -11.81 13.61
N ALA A 340 24.20 -12.52 13.02
CA ALA A 340 24.95 -13.61 13.63
C ALA A 340 25.96 -13.19 14.72
N ARG A 341 25.75 -12.04 15.38
CA ARG A 341 26.70 -11.38 16.28
C ARG A 341 27.41 -12.29 17.27
N ASP A 342 28.64 -11.92 17.57
CA ASP A 342 29.33 -12.29 18.81
C ASP A 342 28.92 -11.28 19.92
N GLU A 343 28.25 -11.75 20.97
CA GLU A 343 27.83 -10.93 22.11
C GLU A 343 29.01 -10.21 22.79
N ALA A 344 30.24 -10.71 22.62
CA ALA A 344 31.45 -10.13 23.19
C ALA A 344 32.07 -8.96 22.39
N ALA A 345 31.61 -8.70 21.15
CA ALA A 345 32.15 -7.64 20.31
C ALA A 345 31.64 -6.24 20.70
N ALA A 346 32.52 -5.22 20.62
CA ALA A 346 32.16 -3.84 20.88
C ALA A 346 31.08 -3.35 19.91
N GLN A 347 29.96 -2.87 20.45
CA GLN A 347 28.80 -2.46 19.65
C GLN A 347 29.03 -1.09 19.00
N PRO A 348 28.73 -0.92 17.69
CA PRO A 348 28.87 0.39 17.03
C PRO A 348 27.95 1.45 17.64
N PHE A 349 26.78 1.02 18.13
CA PHE A 349 25.79 1.85 18.83
C PHE A 349 25.68 1.36 20.27
N ALA A 350 26.59 1.83 21.12
CA ALA A 350 26.59 1.48 22.54
C ALA A 350 25.30 2.01 23.20
N ILE A 351 24.50 1.09 23.73
CA ILE A 351 23.31 1.43 24.53
C ILE A 351 23.79 1.61 25.98
N PRO A 352 23.57 2.77 26.62
CA PRO A 352 24.00 2.96 27.98
C PRO A 352 23.21 2.05 28.91
N ALA A 353 23.89 1.12 29.59
CA ALA A 353 23.25 0.22 30.54
C ALA A 353 22.94 0.95 31.86
N ARG A 354 21.81 0.61 32.49
CA ARG A 354 21.45 1.04 33.85
C ARG A 354 20.86 -0.11 34.63
N SER A 355 21.30 -0.29 35.87
CA SER A 355 20.68 -1.24 36.80
C SER A 355 19.40 -0.64 37.41
N GLY A 356 18.34 -1.43 37.48
CA GLY A 356 17.06 -1.03 38.11
C GLY A 356 15.93 -0.87 37.09
N ARG A 357 14.81 -0.29 37.54
CA ARG A 357 13.62 -0.08 36.69
C ARG A 357 13.95 0.83 35.51
N LYS A 358 13.46 0.46 34.33
CA LYS A 358 13.62 1.21 33.08
C LYS A 358 13.04 2.64 33.25
N PRO A 359 13.78 3.70 32.86
CA PRO A 359 13.26 5.06 32.93
C PRO A 359 12.17 5.32 31.88
N LEU A 360 12.25 4.64 30.74
CA LEU A 360 11.34 4.78 29.61
C LEU A 360 11.18 3.43 28.91
N GLN A 361 9.94 3.06 28.59
CA GLN A 361 9.62 2.11 27.53
C GLN A 361 8.87 2.87 26.44
N ALA A 362 9.26 2.69 25.19
CA ALA A 362 8.64 3.41 24.07
C ALA A 362 8.26 2.46 22.95
N ALA A 363 6.96 2.21 22.79
CA ALA A 363 6.40 1.46 21.68
C ALA A 363 6.23 2.38 20.46
N PHE A 364 6.88 2.03 19.37
CA PHE A 364 6.78 2.72 18.08
C PHE A 364 6.15 1.80 17.04
N CYS A 365 5.59 2.42 16.00
CA CYS A 365 5.25 1.68 14.78
C CYS A 365 6.44 0.85 14.28
N ILE A 366 6.19 -0.35 13.76
CA ILE A 366 7.21 -1.20 13.10
C ILE A 366 7.84 -0.59 11.83
N ASP A 367 7.39 0.60 11.40
CA ASP A 367 7.85 1.34 10.23
C ASP A 367 9.38 1.49 10.18
N VAL A 368 9.98 1.28 9.00
CA VAL A 368 11.44 1.33 8.80
C VAL A 368 12.06 2.70 9.11
N ARG A 369 11.28 3.78 9.02
CA ARG A 369 11.71 5.13 9.40
C ARG A 369 11.74 5.30 10.92
N SER A 370 10.88 4.58 11.63
CA SER A 370 10.89 4.55 13.10
C SER A 370 12.05 3.70 13.65
N GLU A 371 12.62 2.78 12.86
CA GLU A 371 13.84 2.03 13.23
C GLU A 371 15.01 2.97 13.57
N VAL A 372 15.28 3.94 12.70
CA VAL A 372 16.34 4.93 12.89
C VAL A 372 16.10 5.75 14.16
N TYR A 373 14.86 6.21 14.37
CA TYR A 373 14.49 6.98 15.56
C TYR A 373 14.67 6.17 16.85
N ARG A 374 14.23 4.91 16.86
CA ARG A 374 14.36 4.02 18.02
C ARG A 374 15.82 3.83 18.41
N ARG A 375 16.70 3.59 17.43
CA ARG A 375 18.14 3.46 17.67
C ARG A 375 18.75 4.76 18.21
N ALA A 376 18.30 5.92 17.73
CA ALA A 376 18.73 7.21 18.27
C ALA A 376 18.22 7.44 19.70
N LEU A 377 16.98 7.04 20.00
CA LEU A 377 16.39 7.17 21.33
C LEU A 377 17.14 6.31 22.37
N GLU A 378 17.45 5.05 22.04
CA GLU A 378 18.19 4.15 22.93
C GLU A 378 19.61 4.65 23.24
N GLN A 379 20.24 5.42 22.34
CA GLN A 379 21.54 6.04 22.61
C GLN A 379 21.47 7.20 23.61
N VAL A 380 20.35 7.93 23.64
CA VAL A 380 20.20 9.13 24.49
C VAL A 380 19.48 8.85 25.80
N VAL A 381 18.85 7.68 25.94
CA VAL A 381 18.13 7.26 27.15
C VAL A 381 18.84 6.07 27.82
N PRO A 382 19.65 6.31 28.88
CA PRO A 382 20.31 5.24 29.61
C PRO A 382 19.33 4.22 30.21
N GLY A 383 19.43 2.96 29.80
CA GLY A 383 18.53 1.87 30.21
C GLY A 383 17.10 1.97 29.64
N GLY A 384 16.87 2.85 28.67
CA GLY A 384 15.60 2.92 27.95
C GLY A 384 15.40 1.73 27.01
N GLU A 385 14.16 1.35 26.78
CA GLU A 385 13.79 0.23 25.92
C GLU A 385 12.80 0.69 24.83
N THR A 386 13.00 0.24 23.59
CA THR A 386 12.02 0.45 22.52
C THR A 386 11.33 -0.84 22.10
N ILE A 387 10.03 -0.72 21.85
CA ILE A 387 9.16 -1.81 21.44
C ILE A 387 8.67 -1.50 20.03
N GLY A 388 8.64 -2.51 19.17
CA GLY A 388 8.09 -2.39 17.82
C GLY A 388 6.73 -3.04 17.74
N PHE A 389 5.71 -2.29 17.34
CA PHE A 389 4.35 -2.81 17.20
C PHE A 389 3.61 -2.13 16.06
N ALA A 390 2.53 -2.73 15.53
CA ALA A 390 1.78 -2.10 14.44
C ALA A 390 1.15 -0.76 14.91
N GLY A 391 1.24 0.30 14.09
CA GLY A 391 0.89 1.67 14.49
C GLY A 391 -0.57 1.93 14.89
N PHE A 392 -1.49 1.00 14.61
CA PHE A 392 -2.88 1.05 15.08
C PHE A 392 -3.04 0.54 16.53
N PHE A 393 -1.95 0.07 17.16
CA PHE A 393 -1.88 -0.40 18.54
C PHE A 393 -2.97 -1.42 18.93
N GLY A 394 -3.42 -2.25 17.99
CA GLY A 394 -4.45 -3.24 18.24
C GLY A 394 -5.87 -2.68 18.36
N TYR A 395 -6.09 -1.39 18.06
CA TYR A 395 -7.41 -0.75 18.09
C TYR A 395 -7.93 -0.55 16.66
N PRO A 396 -8.64 -1.51 16.04
CA PRO A 396 -9.21 -1.33 14.71
C PRO A 396 -10.43 -0.41 14.77
N ILE A 397 -10.23 0.88 14.51
CA ILE A 397 -11.27 1.90 14.67
C ILE A 397 -11.69 2.54 13.35
N GLU A 398 -12.94 2.98 13.28
CA GLU A 398 -13.36 4.06 12.39
C GLU A 398 -13.30 5.36 13.19
N TYR A 399 -12.48 6.31 12.75
CA TYR A 399 -12.36 7.60 13.42
C TYR A 399 -13.19 8.67 12.70
N VAL A 400 -14.20 9.20 13.39
CA VAL A 400 -15.19 10.15 12.85
C VAL A 400 -14.85 11.57 13.33
N PRO A 401 -14.35 12.46 12.44
CA PRO A 401 -14.01 13.84 12.82
C PRO A 401 -15.23 14.67 13.18
N ILE A 402 -15.04 15.74 13.96
CA ILE A 402 -16.16 16.61 14.38
C ILE A 402 -16.88 17.23 13.17
N GLY A 403 -18.19 17.04 13.09
CA GLY A 403 -19.02 17.51 11.98
C GLY A 403 -19.02 16.64 10.73
N ARG A 404 -18.64 15.37 10.87
CA ARG A 404 -18.87 14.29 9.89
C ARG A 404 -19.80 13.25 10.49
N GLU A 405 -20.51 12.51 9.64
CA GLU A 405 -21.36 11.38 10.04
C GLU A 405 -20.63 10.03 9.92
N THR A 406 -19.58 9.97 9.10
CA THR A 406 -18.74 8.80 8.87
C THR A 406 -17.26 9.18 8.94
N GLY A 407 -16.44 8.19 9.27
CA GLY A 407 -15.01 8.33 9.46
C GLY A 407 -14.18 7.53 8.48
N GLY A 408 -12.85 7.66 8.60
CA GLY A 408 -11.91 6.79 7.93
C GLY A 408 -11.60 5.56 8.79
N ALA A 409 -11.43 4.39 8.17
CA ALA A 409 -10.91 3.21 8.84
C ALA A 409 -9.42 3.42 9.17
N GLN A 410 -9.09 3.46 10.46
CA GLN A 410 -7.72 3.56 10.97
C GLN A 410 -7.25 2.21 11.50
N CYS A 411 -7.18 1.25 10.56
CA CYS A 411 -6.74 -0.11 10.78
C CYS A 411 -6.14 -0.67 9.47
N PRO A 412 -5.45 -1.83 9.50
CA PRO A 412 -4.98 -2.47 8.29
C PRO A 412 -6.13 -2.72 7.32
N VAL A 413 -5.92 -2.49 6.02
CA VAL A 413 -6.96 -2.59 4.97
C VAL A 413 -7.50 -4.01 4.74
N LEU A 414 -6.91 -4.99 5.43
CA LEU A 414 -7.37 -6.38 5.49
C LEU A 414 -8.46 -6.59 6.55
N LEU A 415 -8.72 -5.60 7.41
CA LEU A 415 -9.64 -5.68 8.54
C LEU A 415 -10.76 -4.64 8.41
N THR A 416 -11.95 -5.00 8.88
CA THR A 416 -13.02 -4.04 9.16
C THR A 416 -12.80 -3.40 10.53
N PRO A 417 -13.09 -2.10 10.70
CA PRO A 417 -13.17 -1.49 12.03
C PRO A 417 -14.10 -2.27 12.97
N ALA A 418 -13.64 -2.53 14.19
CA ALA A 418 -14.46 -3.14 15.25
C ALA A 418 -15.16 -2.09 16.11
N TYR A 419 -14.63 -0.87 16.15
CA TYR A 419 -15.14 0.22 16.99
C TYR A 419 -15.29 1.51 16.19
N THR A 420 -16.31 2.31 16.47
CA THR A 420 -16.45 3.67 15.92
C THR A 420 -16.13 4.68 17.02
N ILE A 421 -15.15 5.55 16.77
CA ILE A 421 -14.68 6.57 17.72
C ILE A 421 -14.93 7.95 17.12
N THR A 422 -15.62 8.80 17.86
CA THR A 422 -15.87 10.18 17.45
C THR A 422 -14.81 11.10 18.05
N GLU A 423 -14.42 12.11 17.29
CA GLU A 423 -13.63 13.22 17.78
C GLU A 423 -14.48 14.13 18.68
N MET A 424 -13.87 14.64 19.75
CA MET A 424 -14.48 15.62 20.66
C MET A 424 -13.53 16.76 20.97
N VAL A 425 -14.07 17.86 21.50
CA VAL A 425 -13.28 18.95 22.07
C VAL A 425 -13.07 18.72 23.57
N ASN A 426 -11.84 18.41 23.97
CA ASN A 426 -11.50 18.13 25.37
C ASN A 426 -11.77 19.34 26.27
N GLY A 427 -12.52 19.09 27.35
CA GLY A 427 -12.89 20.10 28.34
C GLY A 427 -13.97 21.08 27.90
N ALA A 428 -14.62 20.86 26.74
CA ALA A 428 -15.79 21.62 26.31
C ALA A 428 -17.08 21.02 26.86
N ASP A 429 -18.04 21.87 27.20
CA ASP A 429 -19.41 21.41 27.49
C ASP A 429 -20.20 21.14 26.19
N PRO A 430 -21.38 20.50 26.25
CA PRO A 430 -22.17 20.21 25.05
C PRO A 430 -22.61 21.45 24.25
N ALA A 431 -22.76 22.61 24.90
CA ALA A 431 -23.14 23.85 24.22
C ALA A 431 -21.95 24.43 23.46
N GLU A 432 -20.77 24.45 24.07
CA GLU A 432 -19.50 24.87 23.44
C GLU A 432 -19.16 23.98 22.24
N GLU A 433 -19.32 22.65 22.36
CA GLU A 433 -19.07 21.73 21.25
C GLU A 433 -20.04 21.96 20.09
N THR A 434 -21.31 22.26 20.40
CA THR A 434 -22.32 22.64 19.39
C THR A 434 -21.96 23.95 18.70
N GLU A 435 -21.44 24.94 19.43
CA GLU A 435 -20.98 26.21 18.88
C GLU A 435 -19.78 26.00 17.94
N VAL A 436 -18.77 25.23 18.38
CA VAL A 436 -17.59 24.88 17.56
C VAL A 436 -18.02 24.20 16.26
N LEU A 437 -18.95 23.24 16.34
CA LEU A 437 -19.51 22.56 15.17
C LEU A 437 -20.22 23.55 14.24
N GLY A 438 -21.08 24.42 14.79
CA GLY A 438 -21.80 25.44 14.03
C GLY A 438 -20.86 26.38 13.27
N LEU A 439 -19.81 26.87 13.94
CA LEU A 439 -18.78 27.73 13.35
C LEU A 439 -17.98 27.01 12.27
N ARG A 440 -17.58 25.75 12.50
CA ARG A 440 -16.87 24.93 11.51
C ARG A 440 -17.69 24.78 10.24
N LEU A 441 -18.96 24.40 10.38
CA LEU A 441 -19.88 24.21 9.26
C LEU A 441 -20.13 25.52 8.50
N LEU A 442 -20.30 26.64 9.21
CA LEU A 442 -20.45 27.96 8.61
C LEU A 442 -19.23 28.34 7.77
N ARG A 443 -18.02 28.19 8.33
CA ARG A 443 -16.75 28.49 7.63
C ARG A 443 -16.54 27.59 6.41
N ARG A 444 -16.84 26.30 6.51
CA ARG A 444 -16.79 25.36 5.38
C ARG A 444 -17.80 25.72 4.29
N ARG A 445 -19.03 26.08 4.65
CA ARG A 445 -20.06 26.55 3.69
C ARG A 445 -19.62 27.82 2.98
N ALA A 446 -19.08 28.79 3.72
CA ALA A 446 -18.54 30.02 3.15
C ALA A 446 -17.36 29.73 2.19
N ALA A 447 -16.42 28.89 2.60
CA ALA A 447 -15.30 28.47 1.76
C ALA A 447 -15.76 27.73 0.49
N LYS A 448 -16.75 26.84 0.60
CA LYS A 448 -17.34 26.13 -0.54
C LYS A 448 -18.03 27.10 -1.49
N ALA A 449 -18.88 28.00 -0.99
CA ALA A 449 -19.54 29.01 -1.79
C ALA A 449 -18.53 29.93 -2.52
N TRP A 450 -17.48 30.34 -1.81
CA TRP A 450 -16.38 31.13 -2.38
C TRP A 450 -15.63 30.35 -3.47
N LYS A 451 -15.33 29.06 -3.25
CA LYS A 451 -14.70 28.19 -4.25
C LYS A 451 -15.59 28.03 -5.49
N SER A 452 -16.88 27.75 -5.31
CA SER A 452 -17.85 27.65 -6.41
C SER A 452 -17.97 28.96 -7.19
N PHE A 453 -17.92 30.12 -6.53
CA PHE A 453 -17.88 31.42 -7.19
C PHE A 453 -16.61 31.57 -8.05
N LYS A 454 -15.42 31.22 -7.54
CA LYS A 454 -14.18 31.31 -8.31
C LYS A 454 -14.14 30.37 -9.53
N GLN A 455 -14.77 29.19 -9.40
CA GLN A 455 -14.76 28.13 -10.42
C GLN A 455 -15.95 28.20 -11.38
N SER A 456 -16.89 29.12 -11.16
CA SER A 456 -18.03 29.31 -12.06
C SER A 456 -17.58 29.88 -13.40
N ALA A 457 -18.18 29.38 -14.49
CA ALA A 457 -17.85 29.77 -15.86
C ALA A 457 -18.00 31.26 -16.14
N VAL A 458 -18.89 31.96 -15.41
CA VAL A 458 -19.18 33.38 -15.62
C VAL A 458 -18.23 34.29 -14.85
N SER A 459 -17.69 33.83 -13.72
CA SER A 459 -16.90 34.66 -12.79
C SER A 459 -15.42 34.32 -12.73
N SER A 460 -14.98 33.17 -13.26
CA SER A 460 -13.59 32.72 -13.18
C SER A 460 -12.60 33.72 -13.78
N PHE A 461 -12.85 34.20 -15.00
CA PHE A 461 -11.98 35.17 -15.67
C PHE A 461 -11.96 36.53 -14.96
N THR A 462 -13.12 37.12 -14.70
CA THR A 462 -13.24 38.40 -13.99
C THR A 462 -12.65 38.36 -12.59
N TYR A 463 -12.77 37.23 -11.89
CA TYR A 463 -12.18 37.04 -10.57
C TYR A 463 -10.65 37.09 -10.62
N VAL A 464 -10.04 36.39 -11.59
CA VAL A 464 -8.59 36.38 -11.77
C VAL A 464 -8.09 37.78 -12.12
N GLU A 465 -8.77 38.50 -13.01
CA GLU A 465 -8.40 39.87 -13.40
C GLU A 465 -8.50 40.86 -12.23
N ALA A 466 -9.58 40.81 -11.45
CA ALA A 466 -9.82 41.76 -10.37
C ALA A 466 -8.95 41.49 -9.13
N MET A 467 -8.82 40.22 -8.73
CA MET A 467 -8.25 39.83 -7.44
C MET A 467 -6.91 39.09 -7.52
N GLY A 468 -6.42 38.77 -8.73
CA GLY A 468 -5.19 37.98 -8.91
C GLY A 468 -3.97 38.57 -8.19
N LEU A 469 -3.72 39.87 -8.34
CA LEU A 469 -2.57 40.55 -7.70
C LEU A 469 -2.66 40.55 -6.16
N ALA A 470 -3.86 40.51 -5.59
CA ALA A 470 -4.05 40.44 -4.13
C ALA A 470 -3.53 39.11 -3.53
N PHE A 471 -3.29 38.07 -4.36
CA PHE A 471 -2.68 36.82 -3.93
C PHE A 471 -1.14 36.87 -3.86
N ALA A 472 -0.49 37.91 -4.41
CA ALA A 472 0.97 37.99 -4.43
C ALA A 472 1.64 37.87 -3.04
N PRO A 473 1.16 38.53 -1.97
CA PRO A 473 1.73 38.36 -0.63
C PRO A 473 1.64 36.92 -0.12
N LYS A 474 0.52 36.22 -0.38
CA LYS A 474 0.32 34.81 0.00
C LYS A 474 1.26 33.90 -0.79
N LEU A 475 1.41 34.12 -2.11
CA LEU A 475 2.32 33.33 -2.94
C LEU A 475 3.77 33.51 -2.49
N VAL A 476 4.17 34.73 -2.13
CA VAL A 476 5.52 35.01 -1.59
C VAL A 476 5.70 34.35 -0.22
N SER A 477 4.72 34.44 0.69
CA SER A 477 4.83 33.80 2.01
C SER A 477 4.85 32.28 1.94
N ASP A 478 4.06 31.68 1.04
CA ASP A 478 4.05 30.24 0.77
C ASP A 478 5.38 29.80 0.12
N ALA A 479 5.90 30.56 -0.86
CA ALA A 479 7.19 30.27 -1.50
C ALA A 479 8.39 30.38 -0.55
N LEU A 480 8.32 31.26 0.46
CA LEU A 480 9.32 31.38 1.52
C LEU A 480 9.10 30.39 2.67
N GLY A 481 8.07 29.53 2.60
CA GLY A 481 7.72 28.56 3.64
C GLY A 481 7.20 29.15 4.95
N LEU A 482 6.92 30.46 4.98
CA LEU A 482 6.41 31.18 6.15
C LEU A 482 4.99 30.71 6.51
N THR A 483 4.19 30.42 5.50
CA THR A 483 2.82 29.89 5.61
C THR A 483 2.69 28.53 4.95
N ARG A 484 1.64 27.77 5.30
CA ARG A 484 1.27 26.54 4.57
C ARG A 484 0.32 26.93 3.44
N THR A 485 0.56 26.40 2.24
CA THR A 485 -0.22 26.74 1.05
C THR A 485 -1.71 26.45 1.21
N VAL A 486 -2.03 25.31 1.83
CA VAL A 486 -3.39 24.79 2.05
C VAL A 486 -3.54 24.30 3.49
N SER A 487 -4.69 24.56 4.10
CA SER A 487 -5.05 24.02 5.42
C SER A 487 -5.20 22.50 5.36
N ASP A 488 -4.91 21.83 6.46
CA ASP A 488 -5.14 20.40 6.58
C ASP A 488 -6.65 20.07 6.42
N PRO A 489 -7.06 19.15 5.52
CA PRO A 489 -8.45 18.78 5.34
C PRO A 489 -9.14 18.25 6.60
N ASN A 490 -8.40 17.71 7.56
CA ASN A 490 -8.96 17.18 8.80
C ASN A 490 -9.28 18.27 9.82
N THR A 491 -8.63 19.44 9.73
CA THR A 491 -8.81 20.55 10.67
C THR A 491 -9.39 21.82 10.01
N ASP A 492 -9.76 21.74 8.74
CA ASP A 492 -10.36 22.86 8.01
C ASP A 492 -11.61 23.43 8.73
N GLY A 493 -11.67 24.77 8.76
CA GLY A 493 -12.74 25.49 9.44
C GLY A 493 -12.62 25.56 10.98
N LEU A 494 -11.62 24.91 11.60
CA LEU A 494 -11.36 25.00 13.04
C LEU A 494 -10.25 26.01 13.37
N ASP A 495 -10.34 26.62 14.55
CA ASP A 495 -9.30 27.51 15.07
C ASP A 495 -8.19 26.72 15.77
N ALA A 496 -6.95 27.24 15.74
CA ALA A 496 -5.79 26.59 16.36
C ALA A 496 -6.00 26.21 17.85
N LYS A 497 -6.74 27.04 18.60
CA LYS A 497 -7.09 26.77 20.00
C LYS A 497 -7.99 25.54 20.16
N VAL A 498 -8.89 25.31 19.21
CA VAL A 498 -9.78 24.15 19.21
C VAL A 498 -9.01 22.91 18.76
N ILE A 499 -8.17 23.04 17.72
CA ILE A 499 -7.33 21.95 17.21
C ILE A 499 -6.48 21.34 18.32
N GLY A 500 -5.81 22.16 19.14
CA GLY A 500 -5.01 21.69 20.26
C GLY A 500 -5.79 21.01 21.41
N LYS A 501 -7.12 21.03 21.36
CA LYS A 501 -8.01 20.35 22.32
C LYS A 501 -8.75 19.16 21.72
N LEU A 502 -8.60 18.87 20.43
CA LEU A 502 -9.29 17.73 19.82
C LEU A 502 -8.75 16.42 20.41
N GLY A 503 -9.63 15.44 20.60
CA GLY A 503 -9.25 14.11 21.08
C GLY A 503 -10.32 13.04 20.84
N PRO A 504 -9.95 11.77 20.98
CA PRO A 504 -10.88 10.65 20.83
C PRO A 504 -11.87 10.59 22.00
N ARG A 505 -13.16 10.41 21.69
CA ARG A 505 -14.19 10.13 22.70
C ARG A 505 -14.36 8.63 22.90
N LEU A 506 -14.04 8.14 24.10
CA LEU A 506 -14.13 6.71 24.43
C LEU A 506 -15.48 6.28 25.01
N ASP A 507 -16.24 7.22 25.57
CA ASP A 507 -17.47 6.89 26.27
C ASP A 507 -18.58 6.44 25.31
N PRO A 508 -19.28 5.34 25.62
CA PRO A 508 -20.35 4.85 24.77
C PRO A 508 -21.46 5.89 24.57
N MET A 509 -21.80 6.17 23.32
CA MET A 509 -22.93 7.05 22.99
C MET A 509 -23.54 6.71 21.63
N THR A 510 -24.72 7.26 21.36
CA THR A 510 -25.35 7.16 20.04
C THR A 510 -25.17 8.46 19.26
N VAL A 511 -24.44 8.41 18.15
CA VAL A 511 -24.23 9.55 17.24
C VAL A 511 -24.75 9.15 15.86
N GLY A 512 -25.68 9.94 15.29
CA GLY A 512 -26.26 9.64 13.98
C GLY A 512 -26.95 8.26 13.89
N GLY A 513 -27.50 7.77 15.00
CA GLY A 513 -28.13 6.44 15.08
C GLY A 513 -27.15 5.25 15.20
N ARG A 514 -25.84 5.51 15.33
CA ARG A 514 -24.79 4.50 15.46
C ARG A 514 -24.23 4.51 16.89
N MET A 515 -23.97 3.33 17.45
CA MET A 515 -23.24 3.21 18.72
C MET A 515 -21.76 3.51 18.49
N THR A 516 -21.19 4.39 19.30
CA THR A 516 -19.78 4.80 19.27
C THR A 516 -19.13 4.60 20.63
N GLY A 517 -17.81 4.65 20.71
CA GLY A 517 -17.05 4.43 21.96
C GLY A 517 -16.85 2.94 22.28
N LEU A 518 -16.29 2.66 23.46
CA LEU A 518 -16.06 1.30 23.96
C LEU A 518 -16.65 1.13 25.36
N ASN A 519 -17.35 0.02 25.58
CA ASN A 519 -17.83 -0.37 26.91
C ASN A 519 -16.68 -0.90 27.80
N ALA A 520 -16.92 -1.05 29.10
CA ALA A 520 -15.88 -1.43 30.07
C ALA A 520 -15.23 -2.80 29.76
N GLU A 521 -16.01 -3.78 29.33
CA GLU A 521 -15.50 -5.12 28.98
C GLU A 521 -14.62 -5.08 27.73
N GLN A 522 -15.06 -4.35 26.70
CA GLN A 522 -14.29 -4.11 25.47
C GLN A 522 -12.97 -3.41 25.77
N ARG A 523 -12.98 -2.37 26.61
CA ARG A 523 -11.75 -1.67 27.05
C ARG A 523 -10.78 -2.62 27.74
N LEU A 524 -11.26 -3.46 28.67
CA LEU A 524 -10.42 -4.42 29.38
C LEU A 524 -9.86 -5.52 28.45
N ASN A 525 -10.70 -6.12 27.62
CA ASN A 525 -10.30 -7.16 26.66
C ASN A 525 -9.25 -6.62 25.68
N GLN A 526 -9.46 -5.41 25.16
CA GLN A 526 -8.54 -4.81 24.21
C GLN A 526 -7.21 -4.42 24.86
N ALA A 527 -7.24 -3.90 26.09
CA ALA A 527 -6.03 -3.58 26.84
C ALA A 527 -5.15 -4.81 27.08
N GLU A 528 -5.75 -5.94 27.50
CA GLU A 528 -5.02 -7.19 27.67
C GLU A 528 -4.43 -7.67 26.34
N ALA A 529 -5.25 -7.73 25.29
CA ALA A 529 -4.82 -8.21 23.98
C ALA A 529 -3.62 -7.42 23.45
N VAL A 530 -3.64 -6.09 23.61
CA VAL A 530 -2.56 -5.20 23.16
C VAL A 530 -1.28 -5.39 23.97
N LEU A 531 -1.36 -5.46 25.29
CA LEU A 531 -0.19 -5.68 26.16
C LEU A 531 0.46 -7.04 25.89
N ARG A 532 -0.34 -8.10 25.72
CA ARG A 532 0.17 -9.44 25.36
C ARG A 532 0.80 -9.44 23.97
N ALA A 533 0.15 -8.85 22.97
CA ALA A 533 0.66 -8.79 21.61
C ALA A 533 1.97 -7.98 21.47
N MET A 534 2.22 -7.03 22.37
CA MET A 534 3.50 -6.30 22.47
C MET A 534 4.58 -7.05 23.29
N SER A 535 4.25 -8.20 23.88
CA SER A 535 5.06 -8.87 24.91
C SER A 535 5.41 -7.94 26.08
N LEU A 536 4.51 -6.99 26.40
CA LEU A 536 4.65 -6.00 27.47
C LEU A 536 3.67 -6.32 28.60
N THR A 537 3.96 -7.39 29.35
CA THR A 537 3.09 -7.91 30.42
C THR A 537 3.64 -7.65 31.83
N GLY A 538 4.87 -7.15 31.94
CA GLY A 538 5.55 -6.85 33.21
C GLY A 538 6.75 -5.92 33.02
N ASP A 539 7.48 -5.65 34.11
CA ASP A 539 8.66 -4.75 34.15
C ASP A 539 8.40 -3.36 33.52
N PHE A 540 7.21 -2.80 33.81
CA PHE A 540 6.80 -1.51 33.29
C PHE A 540 7.70 -0.38 33.77
N ALA A 541 8.12 0.51 32.86
CA ALA A 541 8.77 1.77 33.20
C ALA A 541 7.84 2.72 33.98
N ARG A 542 8.38 3.86 34.45
CA ARG A 542 7.54 4.95 35.00
C ARG A 542 6.72 5.63 33.90
N LEU A 543 7.34 5.83 32.73
CA LEU A 543 6.67 6.33 31.55
C LEU A 543 6.70 5.27 30.44
N VAL A 544 5.53 5.01 29.85
CA VAL A 544 5.39 4.18 28.66
C VAL A 544 4.85 5.03 27.52
N LEU A 545 5.69 5.28 26.51
CA LEU A 545 5.32 6.05 25.33
C LEU A 545 4.70 5.12 24.27
N LEU A 546 3.54 5.49 23.72
CA LEU A 546 2.90 4.83 22.59
C LEU A 546 2.93 5.80 21.41
N ALA A 547 3.91 5.63 20.52
CA ALA A 547 4.18 6.52 19.41
C ALA A 547 3.67 5.91 18.08
N GLY A 548 2.48 6.35 17.67
CA GLY A 548 2.03 6.19 16.29
C GLY A 548 2.92 7.04 15.36
N HIS A 549 2.78 6.89 14.04
CA HIS A 549 3.49 7.78 13.11
C HIS A 549 2.56 8.37 12.07
N GLY A 550 3.01 9.47 11.47
CA GLY A 550 2.39 10.17 10.36
C GLY A 550 3.44 11.03 9.68
N SER A 551 3.03 11.79 8.68
CA SER A 551 3.92 12.62 7.88
C SER A 551 3.39 14.06 7.79
N THR A 552 4.24 14.98 7.34
CA THR A 552 3.82 16.35 7.05
C THR A 552 4.43 16.79 5.74
N THR A 553 3.58 17.01 4.73
CA THR A 553 4.01 17.44 3.40
C THR A 553 3.11 18.53 2.83
N ALA A 554 3.61 19.26 1.84
CA ALA A 554 2.88 20.24 1.05
C ALA A 554 2.80 19.78 -0.41
N ASN A 555 1.67 20.06 -1.07
CA ASN A 555 1.46 19.79 -2.51
C ASN A 555 1.81 18.35 -2.96
N ASN A 556 1.39 17.36 -2.16
CA ASN A 556 1.67 15.96 -2.44
C ASN A 556 0.37 15.16 -2.56
N PRO A 557 -0.08 14.80 -3.78
CA PRO A 557 -1.27 13.96 -3.97
C PRO A 557 -1.20 12.63 -3.22
N HIS A 558 0.00 12.06 -3.06
CA HIS A 558 0.23 10.79 -2.36
C HIS A 558 0.63 10.99 -0.88
N ALA A 559 0.18 12.06 -0.22
CA ALA A 559 0.56 12.35 1.18
C ALA A 559 0.20 11.19 2.14
N SER A 560 -0.99 10.60 2.00
CA SER A 560 -1.43 9.44 2.80
C SER A 560 -0.52 8.22 2.66
N GLY A 561 0.18 8.07 1.52
CA GLY A 561 1.17 7.03 1.31
C GLY A 561 2.45 7.19 2.15
N LEU A 562 2.65 8.34 2.78
CA LEU A 562 3.73 8.57 3.76
C LEU A 562 3.26 8.37 5.20
N ASP A 563 1.96 8.30 5.45
CA ASP A 563 1.38 7.99 6.75
C ASP A 563 1.45 6.48 7.04
N CYS A 564 0.69 6.00 8.03
CA CYS A 564 0.81 4.62 8.49
C CYS A 564 -0.02 3.66 7.64
N GLY A 565 0.65 2.71 6.98
CA GLY A 565 -0.02 1.61 6.26
C GLY A 565 -0.85 0.71 7.19
N ALA A 566 -0.42 0.52 8.44
CA ALA A 566 -1.20 -0.22 9.45
C ALA A 566 -2.42 0.55 9.96
N CYS A 567 -2.52 1.86 9.68
CA CYS A 567 -3.69 2.69 9.96
C CYS A 567 -4.46 3.06 8.69
N GLY A 568 -4.28 2.31 7.59
CA GLY A 568 -5.03 2.53 6.36
C GLY A 568 -4.68 3.84 5.63
N GLY A 569 -3.43 4.29 5.72
CA GLY A 569 -2.98 5.56 5.11
C GLY A 569 -3.36 6.79 5.93
N HIS A 570 -3.60 6.62 7.24
CA HIS A 570 -3.83 7.70 8.20
C HIS A 570 -2.70 7.77 9.23
N THR A 571 -2.64 8.87 9.97
CA THR A 571 -1.74 8.98 11.11
C THR A 571 -2.14 7.99 12.21
N GLY A 572 -1.16 7.46 12.95
CA GLY A 572 -1.40 6.63 14.14
C GLY A 572 -1.79 7.43 15.38
N GLU A 573 -2.17 8.70 15.24
CA GLU A 573 -2.44 9.61 16.36
C GLU A 573 -3.61 9.11 17.23
N ALA A 574 -4.78 8.89 16.62
CA ALA A 574 -5.97 8.54 17.38
C ALA A 574 -5.79 7.18 18.07
N ASN A 575 -5.22 6.19 17.38
CA ASN A 575 -4.95 4.87 17.94
C ASN A 575 -4.02 4.94 19.17
N ALA A 576 -2.93 5.72 19.08
CA ALA A 576 -1.99 5.89 20.19
C ALA A 576 -2.63 6.55 21.42
N ARG A 577 -3.47 7.58 21.20
CA ARG A 577 -4.19 8.29 22.27
C ARG A 577 -5.25 7.41 22.92
N ILE A 578 -6.02 6.66 22.13
CA ILE A 578 -6.99 5.67 22.63
C ILE A 578 -6.30 4.61 23.48
N ALA A 579 -5.18 4.07 23.00
CA ALA A 579 -4.42 3.06 23.73
C ALA A 579 -3.93 3.59 25.08
N ALA A 580 -3.34 4.79 25.11
CA ALA A 580 -2.87 5.42 26.33
C ALA A 580 -4.01 5.69 27.33
N ASP A 581 -5.15 6.19 26.85
CA ASP A 581 -6.30 6.49 27.69
C ASP A 581 -6.89 5.23 28.33
N ILE A 582 -7.05 4.15 27.56
CA ILE A 582 -7.57 2.87 28.06
C ILE A 582 -6.60 2.24 29.07
N LEU A 583 -5.28 2.28 28.81
CA LEU A 583 -4.27 1.72 29.70
C LEU A 583 -4.07 2.54 30.99
N ASN A 584 -4.49 3.81 30.99
CA ASN A 584 -4.53 4.67 32.17
C ASN A 584 -5.86 4.61 32.93
N ASP A 585 -6.90 3.96 32.40
CA ASP A 585 -8.20 3.82 33.07
C ASP A 585 -8.06 2.96 34.36
N PRO A 586 -8.40 3.50 35.55
CA PRO A 586 -8.29 2.76 36.80
C PRO A 586 -9.09 1.46 36.83
N ALA A 587 -10.27 1.42 36.22
CA ALA A 587 -11.09 0.21 36.17
C ALA A 587 -10.45 -0.87 35.30
N VAL A 588 -9.84 -0.47 34.17
CA VAL A 588 -9.07 -1.36 33.30
C VAL A 588 -7.85 -1.91 34.04
N ARG A 589 -7.09 -1.07 34.75
CA ARG A 589 -5.91 -1.51 35.54
C ARG A 589 -6.28 -2.50 36.64
N ILE A 590 -7.41 -2.30 37.32
CA ILE A 590 -7.94 -3.27 38.29
C ILE A 590 -8.27 -4.61 37.60
N GLY A 591 -8.95 -4.55 36.46
CA GLY A 591 -9.28 -5.75 35.67
C GLY A 591 -8.04 -6.50 35.18
N LEU A 592 -7.02 -5.79 34.66
CA LEU A 592 -5.76 -6.34 34.18
C LEU A 592 -5.00 -7.08 35.29
N ARG A 593 -5.02 -6.57 36.52
CA ARG A 593 -4.44 -7.26 37.69
C ARG A 593 -5.09 -8.64 37.90
N GLY A 594 -6.40 -8.75 37.69
CA GLY A 594 -7.13 -10.02 37.73
C GLY A 594 -6.74 -11.00 36.61
N ARG A 595 -6.13 -10.51 35.53
CA ARG A 595 -5.62 -11.30 34.38
C ARG A 595 -4.10 -11.54 34.43
N GLY A 596 -3.47 -11.23 35.57
CA GLY A 596 -2.03 -11.45 35.79
C GLY A 596 -1.12 -10.36 35.24
N ILE A 597 -1.66 -9.24 34.75
CA ILE A 597 -0.87 -8.10 34.25
C ILE A 597 -0.91 -6.97 35.29
N HIS A 598 0.22 -6.73 35.96
CA HIS A 598 0.33 -5.71 37.00
C HIS A 598 1.02 -4.45 36.46
N VAL A 599 0.22 -3.43 36.16
CA VAL A 599 0.72 -2.08 35.86
C VAL A 599 0.92 -1.32 37.18
N PRO A 600 2.14 -0.84 37.50
CA PRO A 600 2.39 -0.07 38.71
C PRO A 600 1.58 1.23 38.79
N ASP A 601 1.20 1.64 40.00
CA ASP A 601 0.40 2.86 40.20
C ASP A 601 1.14 4.14 39.78
N ASP A 602 2.48 4.12 39.79
CA ASP A 602 3.36 5.19 39.33
C ASP A 602 3.80 5.05 37.87
N CYS A 603 3.20 4.12 37.12
CA CYS A 603 3.36 3.99 35.67
C CYS A 603 2.28 4.82 34.94
N TRP A 604 2.68 5.58 33.93
CA TRP A 604 1.76 6.34 33.08
C TRP A 604 2.03 6.12 31.59
N PHE A 605 0.97 5.87 30.83
CA PHE A 605 1.04 5.72 29.38
C PHE A 605 0.82 7.08 28.70
N LEU A 606 1.63 7.41 27.69
CA LEU A 606 1.54 8.65 26.91
C LEU A 606 1.30 8.33 25.44
N GLY A 607 0.25 8.89 24.86
CA GLY A 607 0.05 8.88 23.41
C GLY A 607 0.99 9.88 22.74
N ALA A 608 1.61 9.48 21.63
CA ALA A 608 2.49 10.34 20.86
C ALA A 608 2.40 10.08 19.36
N LEU A 609 2.86 11.05 18.57
CA LEU A 609 2.98 10.94 17.11
C LEU A 609 4.40 11.26 16.67
N HIS A 610 5.02 10.31 15.99
CA HIS A 610 6.27 10.49 15.25
C HIS A 610 5.97 11.03 13.85
N CYS A 611 6.35 12.28 13.59
CA CYS A 611 6.31 12.84 12.24
C CYS A 611 7.53 12.36 11.45
N THR A 612 7.36 11.37 10.57
CA THR A 612 8.46 10.74 9.83
C THR A 612 9.15 11.68 8.84
N THR A 613 8.49 12.76 8.43
CA THR A 613 9.12 13.76 7.55
C THR A 613 10.11 14.64 8.30
N THR A 614 9.88 14.91 9.59
CA THR A 614 10.68 15.86 10.40
C THR A 614 11.41 15.23 11.58
N ASP A 615 11.13 13.97 11.88
CA ASP A 615 11.51 13.21 13.07
C ASP A 615 11.05 13.85 14.40
N GLN A 616 10.11 14.79 14.36
CA GLN A 616 9.58 15.40 15.58
C GLN A 616 8.57 14.45 16.24
N ILE A 617 8.67 14.30 17.58
CA ILE A 617 7.67 13.61 18.38
C ILE A 617 6.74 14.63 19.03
N THR A 618 5.43 14.48 18.82
CA THR A 618 4.41 15.27 19.53
C THR A 618 3.82 14.41 20.64
N LEU A 619 3.90 14.88 21.89
CA LEU A 619 3.23 14.26 23.04
C LEU A 619 1.80 14.81 23.15
N PHE A 620 0.83 13.92 23.37
CA PHE A 620 -0.57 14.31 23.55
C PHE A 620 -1.02 14.19 25.00
N ASP A 621 -2.03 15.00 25.34
CA ASP A 621 -2.77 14.91 26.60
C ASP A 621 -1.87 15.01 27.85
N THR A 622 -0.74 15.73 27.75
CA THR A 622 0.25 15.90 28.84
C THR A 622 -0.32 16.61 30.06
N ASN A 623 -1.41 17.35 29.91
CA ASN A 623 -2.17 17.96 31.00
C ASN A 623 -2.86 16.93 31.93
N ARG A 624 -3.03 15.68 31.49
CA ARG A 624 -3.60 14.58 32.30
C ARG A 624 -2.54 13.84 33.12
N VAL A 625 -1.26 14.10 32.87
CA VAL A 625 -0.15 13.44 33.58
C VAL A 625 -0.19 13.81 35.07
N PRO A 626 -0.09 12.82 35.98
CA PRO A 626 -0.02 13.07 37.42
C PRO A 626 1.08 14.08 37.79
N PRO A 627 0.84 14.99 38.75
CA PRO A 627 1.84 15.96 39.22
C PRO A 627 3.22 15.38 39.55
N ALA A 628 3.25 14.14 40.07
CA ALA A 628 4.46 13.43 40.47
C ALA A 628 5.36 13.01 39.28
N LEU A 629 4.81 12.97 38.06
CA LEU A 629 5.52 12.55 36.85
C LEU A 629 5.90 13.72 35.93
N ARG A 630 5.62 14.97 36.31
CA ARG A 630 5.93 16.15 35.49
C ARG A 630 7.43 16.33 35.22
N ALA A 631 8.27 15.97 36.19
CA ALA A 631 9.73 15.99 36.00
C ALA A 631 10.18 14.90 35.01
N ASP A 632 9.59 13.69 35.12
CA ASP A 632 9.86 12.60 34.17
C ASP A 632 9.46 12.99 32.73
N VAL A 633 8.34 13.71 32.55
CA VAL A 633 7.91 14.19 31.22
C VAL A 633 8.84 15.27 30.67
N ALA A 634 9.29 16.22 31.48
CA ALA A 634 10.24 17.24 31.03
C ALA A 634 11.60 16.62 30.64
N GLU A 635 12.03 15.58 31.35
CA GLU A 635 13.22 14.80 30.97
C GLU A 635 13.01 14.04 29.65
N LEU A 636 11.84 13.43 29.47
CA LEU A 636 11.43 12.76 28.24
C LEU A 636 11.46 13.72 27.04
N GLU A 637 10.88 14.92 27.14
CA GLU A 637 10.92 15.92 26.06
C GLU A 637 12.37 16.22 25.64
N GLY A 638 13.27 16.39 26.61
CA GLY A 638 14.70 16.58 26.33
C GLY A 638 15.37 15.38 25.66
N TRP A 639 14.97 14.14 25.98
CA TRP A 639 15.44 12.94 25.28
C TRP A 639 14.91 12.88 23.85
N LEU A 640 13.63 13.17 23.64
CA LEU A 640 12.99 13.14 22.33
C LEU A 640 13.63 14.18 21.39
N ASP A 641 13.89 15.40 21.86
CA ASP A 641 14.56 16.44 21.06
C ASP A 641 15.96 16.00 20.61
N ARG A 642 16.74 15.39 21.50
CA ARG A 642 18.07 14.85 21.18
C ARG A 642 17.99 13.69 20.18
N ALA A 643 17.07 12.76 20.39
CA ALA A 643 16.86 11.63 19.47
C ALA A 643 16.41 12.11 18.08
N SER A 644 15.51 13.09 18.01
CA SER A 644 15.06 13.74 16.77
C SER A 644 16.23 14.41 16.03
N ALA A 645 17.13 15.10 16.73
CA ALA A 645 18.31 15.72 16.11
C ALA A 645 19.31 14.67 15.58
N LEU A 646 19.55 13.59 16.32
CA LEU A 646 20.41 12.49 15.86
C LEU A 646 19.83 11.80 14.62
N THR A 647 18.52 11.53 14.62
CA THR A 647 17.80 10.92 13.50
C THR A 647 17.91 11.77 12.23
N ARG A 648 17.68 13.09 12.34
CA ARG A 648 17.82 14.04 11.22
C ARG A 648 19.24 14.07 10.66
N ARG A 649 20.27 14.03 11.50
CA ARG A 649 21.67 13.99 11.07
C ARG A 649 22.00 12.72 10.28
N GLU A 650 21.50 11.57 10.70
CA GLU A 650 21.70 10.33 9.96
C GLU A 650 21.00 10.39 8.59
N ARG A 651 19.74 10.84 8.59
CA ARG A 651 18.92 10.95 7.37
C ARG A 651 19.39 12.02 6.40
N ALA A 652 20.10 13.05 6.85
CA ALA A 652 20.61 14.12 5.98
C ALA A 652 21.40 13.59 4.79
N ARG A 653 22.19 12.51 5.01
CA ARG A 653 22.94 11.83 3.95
C ARG A 653 22.04 11.14 2.93
N PHE A 654 20.94 10.54 3.39
CA PHE A 654 19.95 9.91 2.52
C PHE A 654 19.11 10.92 1.76
N LEU A 655 18.86 12.10 2.34
CA LEU A 655 18.08 13.19 1.72
C LEU A 655 18.90 14.08 0.77
N ASN A 656 20.19 13.76 0.56
CA ASN A 656 21.16 14.57 -0.21
C ASN A 656 21.18 16.03 0.26
N LEU A 657 21.21 16.25 1.59
CA LEU A 657 21.35 17.58 2.19
C LEU A 657 22.85 17.91 2.33
N ASP A 658 23.45 18.42 1.25
CA ASP A 658 24.87 18.75 1.19
C ASP A 658 25.18 20.11 1.85
N ALA A 659 25.30 20.14 3.18
CA ALA A 659 26.05 21.17 3.90
C ALA A 659 26.37 20.71 5.33
N PRO A 660 27.62 20.27 5.62
CA PRO A 660 28.08 19.98 6.98
C PRO A 660 27.98 21.18 7.94
N ASP A 661 28.03 22.40 7.41
CA ASP A 661 28.00 23.66 8.16
C ASP A 661 26.61 24.31 8.23
N GLY A 662 25.59 23.70 7.60
CA GLY A 662 24.22 24.20 7.59
C GLY A 662 23.41 23.66 8.77
N ASP A 663 22.37 24.40 9.17
CA ASP A 663 21.39 23.93 10.15
C ASP A 663 20.52 22.81 9.53
N ILE A 664 20.94 21.55 9.72
CA ILE A 664 20.24 20.34 9.22
C ILE A 664 18.78 20.33 9.70
N ASP A 665 18.56 20.73 10.94
CA ASP A 665 17.25 20.74 11.56
C ASP A 665 16.31 21.69 10.80
N ALA A 666 16.77 22.92 10.55
CA ALA A 666 16.02 23.90 9.76
C ALA A 666 15.82 23.46 8.30
N GLN A 667 16.79 22.76 7.70
CA GLN A 667 16.69 22.27 6.32
C GLN A 667 15.61 21.18 6.17
N VAL A 668 15.59 20.19 7.07
CA VAL A 668 14.56 19.13 7.08
C VAL A 668 13.17 19.74 7.29
N LEU A 669 13.04 20.65 8.26
CA LEU A 669 11.76 21.33 8.53
C LEU A 669 11.29 22.15 7.33
N ARG A 670 12.18 22.94 6.71
CA ARG A 670 11.86 23.72 5.51
C ARG A 670 11.43 22.83 4.35
N ARG A 671 12.13 21.71 4.15
CA ARG A 671 11.84 20.73 3.10
C ARG A 671 10.43 20.15 3.21
N SER A 672 9.93 19.88 4.42
CA SER A 672 8.57 19.39 4.65
C SER A 672 7.46 20.39 4.25
N ARG A 673 7.79 21.68 4.22
CA ARG A 673 6.87 22.80 3.94
C ARG A 673 6.99 23.33 2.52
N ASP A 674 8.02 22.94 1.78
CA ASP A 674 8.26 23.37 0.42
C ASP A 674 7.33 22.66 -0.57
N TRP A 675 6.38 23.40 -1.14
CA TRP A 675 5.44 22.94 -2.16
C TRP A 675 6.06 22.51 -3.50
N ALA A 676 7.32 22.91 -3.78
CA ALA A 676 8.07 22.47 -4.95
C ALA A 676 8.87 21.18 -4.67
N GLN A 677 8.95 20.78 -3.41
CA GLN A 677 9.69 19.59 -3.02
C GLN A 677 8.93 18.32 -3.42
N VAL A 678 9.41 17.66 -4.47
CA VAL A 678 8.87 16.39 -4.94
C VAL A 678 9.21 15.21 -4.01
N ARG A 679 10.25 15.36 -3.17
CA ARG A 679 10.80 14.34 -2.26
C ARG A 679 10.90 14.85 -0.82
N PRO A 680 9.79 15.14 -0.13
CA PRO A 680 9.83 15.65 1.24
C PRO A 680 10.53 14.65 2.17
N GLU A 681 10.32 13.36 1.95
CA GLU A 681 11.05 12.22 2.50
C GLU A 681 11.01 11.05 1.49
N TRP A 682 11.65 9.93 1.82
CA TRP A 682 11.70 8.72 0.97
C TRP A 682 10.61 7.69 1.27
N GLY A 683 9.78 7.92 2.29
CA GLY A 683 8.82 6.93 2.76
C GLY A 683 9.54 5.64 3.15
N LEU A 684 9.09 4.51 2.60
CA LEU A 684 9.60 3.18 2.90
C LEU A 684 10.63 2.68 1.86
N ALA A 685 11.21 3.57 1.05
CA ALA A 685 12.26 3.17 0.10
C ALA A 685 13.44 2.52 0.84
N GLY A 686 14.05 1.51 0.22
CA GLY A 686 15.13 0.74 0.82
C GLY A 686 14.70 -0.40 1.76
N ASN A 687 13.41 -0.53 2.10
CA ASN A 687 12.92 -1.66 2.90
C ASN A 687 13.34 -3.02 2.29
N GLY A 688 13.80 -3.95 3.13
CA GLY A 688 14.29 -5.26 2.69
C GLY A 688 14.16 -6.39 3.72
N ALA A 689 13.87 -6.08 4.99
CA ALA A 689 13.61 -7.09 6.01
C ALA A 689 12.39 -6.79 6.87
N PHE A 690 11.78 -7.85 7.41
CA PHE A 690 10.85 -7.82 8.53
C PHE A 690 11.39 -8.77 9.60
N ILE A 691 11.54 -8.29 10.83
CA ILE A 691 12.10 -9.07 11.95
C ILE A 691 11.08 -9.06 13.08
N ALA A 692 10.57 -10.24 13.43
CA ALA A 692 9.72 -10.48 14.60
C ALA A 692 10.49 -11.28 15.65
N ALA A 693 11.07 -10.57 16.61
CA ALA A 693 11.91 -11.14 17.67
C ALA A 693 11.97 -10.18 18.87
N PRO A 694 12.47 -10.61 20.03
CA PRO A 694 12.73 -9.71 21.15
C PRO A 694 13.69 -8.58 20.75
N ARG A 695 13.50 -7.37 21.30
CA ARG A 695 14.28 -6.19 20.91
C ARG A 695 15.79 -6.41 21.04
N HIS A 696 16.22 -7.15 22.06
CA HIS A 696 17.64 -7.38 22.34
C HIS A 696 18.38 -8.11 21.19
N ARG A 697 17.68 -8.88 20.34
CA ARG A 697 18.28 -9.53 19.16
C ARG A 697 18.82 -8.53 18.13
N THR A 698 18.22 -7.36 18.05
CA THR A 698 18.58 -6.31 17.08
C THR A 698 19.13 -5.05 17.74
N ALA A 699 19.27 -5.05 19.07
CA ALA A 699 19.67 -3.87 19.84
C ALA A 699 21.08 -3.43 19.49
N GLY A 700 21.25 -2.16 19.10
CA GLY A 700 22.55 -1.63 18.67
C GLY A 700 23.06 -2.11 17.31
N ILE A 701 22.26 -2.84 16.50
CA ILE A 701 22.57 -3.14 15.09
C ILE A 701 22.16 -1.95 14.23
N ASP A 702 23.02 -1.54 13.29
CA ASP A 702 22.61 -0.66 12.19
C ASP A 702 22.02 -1.48 11.04
N LEU A 703 20.69 -1.46 11.01
CA LEU A 703 19.87 -2.04 9.95
C LEU A 703 19.57 -1.02 8.82
N GLY A 704 20.14 0.18 8.91
CA GLY A 704 20.12 1.21 7.87
C GLY A 704 18.75 1.80 7.56
N GLY A 705 17.77 1.72 8.47
CA GLY A 705 16.39 2.13 8.18
C GLY A 705 15.71 1.23 7.14
N ARG A 706 16.09 -0.06 7.06
CA ARG A 706 15.62 -1.01 6.03
C ARG A 706 14.79 -2.17 6.57
N SER A 707 14.57 -2.22 7.87
CA SER A 707 13.91 -3.34 8.54
C SER A 707 12.65 -2.90 9.27
N PHE A 708 11.55 -3.59 8.99
CA PHE A 708 10.37 -3.53 9.83
C PHE A 708 10.66 -4.31 11.11
N LEU A 709 10.60 -3.66 12.27
CA LEU A 709 10.99 -4.29 13.54
C LEU A 709 9.78 -4.49 14.43
N HIS A 710 9.32 -5.73 14.57
CA HIS A 710 8.25 -6.15 15.47
C HIS A 710 8.84 -6.82 16.71
N SER A 711 8.53 -6.30 17.90
CA SER A 711 8.90 -6.95 19.16
C SER A 711 7.98 -8.13 19.41
N TYR A 712 8.54 -9.30 19.66
CA TYR A 712 7.79 -10.54 19.89
C TYR A 712 8.63 -11.52 20.71
N ASP A 713 8.09 -11.97 21.85
CA ASP A 713 8.65 -13.03 22.67
C ASP A 713 7.71 -14.24 22.62
N TRP A 714 8.10 -15.26 21.86
CA TRP A 714 7.29 -16.45 21.63
C TRP A 714 7.06 -17.27 22.90
N SER A 715 7.95 -17.17 23.89
CA SER A 715 7.82 -17.90 25.15
C SER A 715 6.62 -17.43 25.99
N GLN A 716 6.13 -16.23 25.71
CA GLN A 716 4.93 -15.64 26.34
C GLN A 716 3.65 -15.87 25.51
N ASP A 717 3.74 -16.43 24.31
CA ASP A 717 2.61 -16.65 23.39
C ASP A 717 2.04 -18.07 23.52
N GLU A 718 1.30 -18.30 24.61
CA GLU A 718 0.61 -19.58 24.83
C GLU A 718 -0.34 -19.89 23.67
N GLY A 719 -0.08 -20.99 22.97
CA GLY A 719 -0.90 -21.43 21.82
C GLY A 719 -0.62 -20.70 20.50
N PHE A 720 0.40 -19.83 20.45
CA PHE A 720 0.89 -19.19 19.22
C PHE A 720 -0.14 -18.31 18.48
N GLY A 721 -1.06 -17.70 19.22
CA GLY A 721 -2.07 -16.80 18.66
C GLY A 721 -1.47 -15.49 18.17
N ILE A 722 -0.47 -14.96 18.86
CA ILE A 722 0.25 -13.74 18.47
C ILE A 722 1.15 -14.02 17.26
N LEU A 723 1.84 -15.17 17.22
CA LEU A 723 2.58 -15.63 16.03
C LEU A 723 1.66 -15.69 14.81
N THR A 724 0.49 -16.31 14.97
CA THR A 724 -0.51 -16.39 13.90
C THR A 724 -0.89 -15.00 13.42
N LEU A 725 -1.15 -14.06 14.34
CA LEU A 725 -1.46 -12.66 14.00
C LEU A 725 -0.30 -12.00 13.25
N ILE A 726 0.95 -12.14 13.72
CA ILE A 726 2.15 -11.55 13.12
C ILE A 726 2.32 -12.01 11.66
N MET A 727 2.19 -13.32 11.43
CA MET A 727 2.37 -13.92 10.10
C MET A 727 1.20 -13.62 9.16
N THR A 728 -0.03 -13.47 9.67
CA THR A 728 -1.23 -13.26 8.83
C THR A 728 -1.56 -11.78 8.57
N ALA A 729 -1.01 -10.85 9.36
CA ALA A 729 -1.26 -9.41 9.18
C ALA A 729 0.04 -8.59 8.99
N PRO A 730 0.86 -8.27 10.02
CA PRO A 730 2.09 -7.49 9.83
C PRO A 730 3.02 -7.99 8.72
N MET A 731 3.27 -9.31 8.63
CA MET A 731 4.11 -9.89 7.59
C MET A 731 3.52 -9.70 6.19
N VAL A 732 2.21 -9.90 6.04
CA VAL A 732 1.50 -9.70 4.76
C VAL A 732 1.53 -8.23 4.34
N VAL A 733 1.27 -7.31 5.26
CA VAL A 733 1.32 -5.86 4.98
C VAL A 733 2.74 -5.41 4.63
N ALA A 734 3.76 -5.92 5.33
CA ALA A 734 5.15 -5.65 5.00
C ALA A 734 5.52 -6.18 3.59
N SER A 735 5.02 -7.36 3.19
CA SER A 735 5.25 -7.89 1.84
C SER A 735 4.56 -7.04 0.77
N TRP A 736 3.36 -6.53 1.04
CA TRP A 736 2.65 -5.63 0.12
C TRP A 736 3.41 -4.33 -0.10
N ILE A 737 3.91 -3.72 0.98
CA ILE A 737 4.75 -2.53 0.90
C ILE A 737 6.02 -2.84 0.09
N ASN A 738 6.74 -3.90 0.44
CA ASN A 738 7.98 -4.26 -0.24
C ASN A 738 7.76 -4.48 -1.75
N LEU A 739 6.75 -5.27 -2.14
CA LEU A 739 6.47 -5.57 -3.54
C LEU A 739 5.91 -4.37 -4.31
N GLN A 740 5.26 -3.41 -3.65
CA GLN A 740 4.87 -2.15 -4.27
C GLN A 740 6.09 -1.32 -4.67
N TYR A 741 7.05 -1.18 -3.75
CA TYR A 741 8.31 -0.49 -4.03
C TYR A 741 9.14 -1.26 -5.07
N TYR A 742 9.20 -2.59 -4.98
CA TYR A 742 9.84 -3.47 -5.96
C TYR A 742 9.28 -3.21 -7.37
N GLY A 743 7.96 -3.30 -7.55
CA GLY A 743 7.30 -3.09 -8.85
C GLY A 743 7.57 -1.70 -9.42
N SER A 744 7.46 -0.67 -8.57
CA SER A 744 7.75 0.72 -8.95
C SER A 744 9.23 0.97 -9.29
N THR A 745 10.15 0.16 -8.77
CA THR A 745 11.58 0.18 -9.11
C THR A 745 11.87 -0.54 -10.42
N VAL A 746 11.43 -1.80 -10.58
CA VAL A 746 11.81 -2.64 -11.72
C VAL A 746 11.24 -2.12 -13.04
N ASN A 747 10.03 -1.56 -13.01
CA ASN A 747 9.41 -0.96 -14.19
C ASN A 747 8.31 0.04 -13.79
N ASN A 748 8.75 1.26 -13.51
CA ASN A 748 7.89 2.35 -13.06
C ASN A 748 6.79 2.73 -14.07
N LYS A 749 7.00 2.48 -15.36
CA LYS A 749 6.01 2.82 -16.39
C LYS A 749 4.71 2.03 -16.22
N VAL A 750 4.82 0.79 -15.74
CA VAL A 750 3.70 -0.16 -15.63
C VAL A 750 3.20 -0.30 -14.18
N TRP A 751 4.11 -0.40 -13.22
CA TRP A 751 3.77 -0.62 -11.79
C TRP A 751 4.14 0.55 -10.89
N GLY A 752 4.30 1.73 -11.48
CA GLY A 752 4.59 2.96 -10.77
C GLY A 752 3.81 4.13 -11.35
N ALA A 753 3.90 5.25 -10.65
CA ALA A 753 3.07 6.41 -10.95
C ALA A 753 3.71 7.34 -11.99
N GLY A 754 4.82 6.93 -12.62
CA GLY A 754 5.56 7.79 -13.54
C GLY A 754 6.19 8.99 -12.84
N ASN A 755 6.34 10.07 -13.58
CA ASN A 755 6.96 11.30 -13.10
C ASN A 755 5.97 12.17 -12.30
N LYS A 756 6.25 12.35 -11.01
CA LYS A 756 5.45 13.16 -10.07
C LYS A 756 5.20 14.59 -10.54
N VAL A 757 6.14 15.18 -11.29
CA VAL A 757 6.02 16.57 -11.79
C VAL A 757 4.92 16.71 -12.85
N LEU A 758 4.51 15.61 -13.48
CA LEU A 758 3.48 15.58 -14.52
C LEU A 758 2.11 15.13 -13.99
N HIS A 759 1.97 14.93 -12.68
CA HIS A 759 0.75 14.39 -12.09
C HIS A 759 -0.41 15.37 -12.15
N ASN A 760 -1.52 14.91 -12.71
CA ASN A 760 -2.83 15.57 -12.62
C ASN A 760 -3.77 14.73 -11.76
N VAL A 761 -4.26 15.30 -10.66
CA VAL A 761 -5.24 14.63 -9.79
C VAL A 761 -6.58 14.49 -10.50
N VAL A 762 -7.16 13.31 -10.48
CA VAL A 762 -8.44 12.99 -11.13
C VAL A 762 -9.42 12.37 -10.14
N GLY A 763 -10.63 12.92 -10.09
CA GLY A 763 -11.76 12.45 -9.27
C GLY A 763 -11.53 12.50 -7.76
N THR A 764 -10.44 13.12 -7.27
CA THR A 764 -9.85 12.91 -5.94
C THR A 764 -9.39 11.46 -5.65
N LEU A 765 -9.38 10.61 -6.67
CA LEU A 765 -9.13 9.17 -6.58
C LEU A 765 -7.67 8.82 -6.81
N GLY A 766 -7.06 9.37 -7.85
CA GLY A 766 -5.73 9.00 -8.32
C GLY A 766 -5.11 10.10 -9.16
N VAL A 767 -4.03 9.76 -9.86
CA VAL A 767 -3.32 10.70 -10.74
C VAL A 767 -3.20 10.15 -12.16
N LEU A 768 -3.23 11.04 -13.14
CA LEU A 768 -2.72 10.78 -14.50
C LEU A 768 -1.32 11.38 -14.64
N GLU A 769 -0.48 10.78 -15.46
CA GLU A 769 0.80 11.37 -15.86
C GLU A 769 0.60 12.12 -17.18
N GLY A 770 0.47 13.44 -17.11
CA GLY A 770 0.05 14.27 -18.24
C GLY A 770 -1.47 14.50 -18.29
N ASN A 771 -1.97 14.89 -19.46
CA ASN A 771 -3.36 15.35 -19.63
C ASN A 771 -4.38 14.24 -19.97
N ALA A 772 -3.90 13.04 -20.28
CA ALA A 772 -4.70 11.90 -20.71
C ALA A 772 -4.01 10.58 -20.31
N GLY A 773 -4.52 9.45 -20.78
CA GLY A 773 -4.05 8.11 -20.42
C GLY A 773 -4.83 7.48 -19.28
N ASP A 774 -4.32 6.35 -18.81
CA ASP A 774 -4.88 5.57 -17.72
C ASP A 774 -4.47 6.12 -16.33
N LEU A 775 -5.26 5.79 -15.32
CA LEU A 775 -4.94 6.09 -13.93
C LEU A 775 -3.60 5.45 -13.56
N LYS A 776 -2.73 6.20 -12.91
CA LYS A 776 -1.43 5.70 -12.48
C LYS A 776 -1.55 4.90 -11.18
N THR A 777 -0.83 3.79 -11.13
CA THR A 777 -0.75 2.90 -9.96
C THR A 777 0.59 3.08 -9.26
N GLY A 778 0.75 2.52 -8.06
CA GLY A 778 2.03 2.46 -7.36
C GLY A 778 2.67 3.81 -7.02
N LEU A 779 4.00 3.85 -7.02
CA LEU A 779 4.79 4.99 -6.54
C LEU A 779 5.45 5.75 -7.68
N ALA A 780 5.49 7.08 -7.56
CA ALA A 780 6.17 7.92 -8.53
C ALA A 780 7.68 7.65 -8.55
N TRP A 781 8.33 7.87 -9.70
CA TRP A 781 9.77 7.67 -9.88
C TRP A 781 10.61 8.40 -8.83
N GLN A 782 10.20 9.61 -8.44
CA GLN A 782 10.84 10.40 -7.39
C GLN A 782 10.81 9.74 -6.01
N SER A 783 10.01 8.70 -5.78
CA SER A 783 9.93 7.96 -4.51
C SER A 783 10.95 6.83 -4.43
N VAL A 784 11.51 6.40 -5.57
CA VAL A 784 12.42 5.24 -5.66
C VAL A 784 13.78 5.60 -6.27
N TYR A 785 13.93 6.78 -6.87
CA TYR A 785 15.14 7.23 -7.56
C TYR A 785 15.45 8.72 -7.28
N ASP A 786 16.71 9.06 -6.96
CA ASP A 786 17.14 10.44 -6.69
C ASP A 786 17.52 11.24 -7.93
N GLY A 787 17.87 10.58 -9.03
CA GLY A 787 18.45 11.22 -10.20
C GLY A 787 19.70 10.48 -10.69
N GLU A 788 20.38 9.78 -9.78
CA GLU A 788 21.65 9.10 -10.02
C GLU A 788 21.59 7.60 -9.68
N LYS A 789 20.89 7.24 -8.59
CA LYS A 789 20.80 5.85 -8.10
C LYS A 789 19.40 5.52 -7.60
N LEU A 790 19.13 4.22 -7.57
CA LEU A 790 17.94 3.66 -6.92
C LEU A 790 18.08 3.76 -5.40
N LEU A 791 17.05 4.27 -4.74
CA LEU A 791 16.93 4.32 -3.28
C LEU A 791 16.24 3.06 -2.76
N HIS A 792 15.36 2.47 -3.56
CA HIS A 792 14.82 1.15 -3.27
C HIS A 792 15.45 0.12 -4.22
N GLU A 793 16.22 -0.79 -3.65
CA GLU A 793 16.77 -1.94 -4.35
C GLU A 793 15.67 -2.97 -4.61
N PRO A 794 15.63 -3.61 -5.79
CA PRO A 794 14.61 -4.58 -6.16
C PRO A 794 14.85 -5.91 -5.44
N LEU A 795 14.50 -5.96 -4.15
CA LEU A 795 14.64 -7.12 -3.28
C LEU A 795 13.27 -7.61 -2.82
N ARG A 796 13.00 -8.92 -2.95
CA ARG A 796 11.90 -9.57 -2.23
C ARG A 796 12.17 -9.53 -0.72
N LEU A 797 11.12 -9.30 0.08
CA LEU A 797 11.23 -9.14 1.53
C LEU A 797 11.84 -10.38 2.21
N ASN A 798 12.79 -10.15 3.11
CA ASN A 798 13.37 -11.20 3.95
C ASN A 798 12.76 -11.14 5.36
N VAL A 799 12.05 -12.20 5.73
CA VAL A 799 11.31 -12.31 6.99
C VAL A 799 12.09 -13.17 7.96
N PHE A 800 12.39 -12.65 9.14
CA PHE A 800 13.08 -13.36 10.23
C PHE A 800 12.15 -13.42 11.44
N ILE A 801 11.86 -14.63 11.92
CA ILE A 801 10.96 -14.83 13.07
C ILE A 801 11.66 -15.71 14.09
N GLU A 802 11.67 -15.29 15.35
CA GLU A 802 12.07 -16.11 16.49
C GLU A 802 10.84 -16.85 17.03
N ALA A 803 10.70 -18.12 16.65
CA ALA A 803 9.64 -19.02 17.10
C ALA A 803 10.00 -20.48 16.78
N PRO A 804 9.38 -21.47 17.45
CA PRO A 804 9.56 -22.88 17.10
C PRO A 804 9.15 -23.18 15.65
N LEU A 805 9.93 -24.01 14.95
CA LEU A 805 9.67 -24.37 13.55
C LEU A 805 8.27 -24.98 13.37
N ASP A 806 7.87 -25.89 14.24
CA ASP A 806 6.56 -26.56 14.18
C ASP A 806 5.39 -25.55 14.31
N ALA A 807 5.57 -24.52 15.15
CA ALA A 807 4.56 -23.48 15.31
C ALA A 807 4.43 -22.62 14.05
N MET A 808 5.56 -22.18 13.46
CA MET A 808 5.55 -21.45 12.19
C MET A 808 4.97 -22.28 11.05
N THR A 809 5.38 -23.55 10.92
CA THR A 809 4.82 -24.50 9.93
C THR A 809 3.32 -24.67 10.13
N GLY A 810 2.85 -24.77 11.39
CA GLY A 810 1.42 -24.83 11.70
C GLY A 810 0.65 -23.62 11.17
N VAL A 811 1.18 -22.40 11.33
CA VAL A 811 0.55 -21.19 10.79
C VAL A 811 0.53 -21.20 9.25
N ILE A 812 1.65 -21.57 8.62
CA ILE A 812 1.76 -21.69 7.15
C ILE A 812 0.73 -22.68 6.61
N MET A 813 0.57 -23.83 7.25
CA MET A 813 -0.36 -24.85 6.81
C MET A 813 -1.83 -24.49 7.08
N ASN A 814 -2.13 -23.62 8.04
CA ASN A 814 -3.50 -23.20 8.34
C ASN A 814 -3.95 -21.92 7.61
N SER A 815 -3.06 -21.23 6.88
CA SER A 815 -3.38 -19.99 6.18
C SER A 815 -2.92 -20.03 4.73
N GLN A 816 -3.88 -20.11 3.79
CA GLN A 816 -3.58 -20.11 2.35
C GLN A 816 -2.80 -18.86 1.92
N THR A 817 -3.14 -17.68 2.46
CA THR A 817 -2.45 -16.43 2.15
C THR A 817 -0.98 -16.48 2.55
N VAL A 818 -0.67 -17.00 3.74
CA VAL A 818 0.72 -17.14 4.22
C VAL A 818 1.45 -18.18 3.40
N ARG A 819 0.81 -19.33 3.16
CA ARG A 819 1.34 -20.41 2.33
C ARG A 819 1.72 -19.94 0.94
N ASP A 820 0.80 -19.25 0.25
CA ASP A 820 1.04 -18.65 -1.06
C ASP A 820 2.27 -17.73 -1.02
N LEU A 821 2.41 -16.87 -0.02
CA LEU A 821 3.55 -15.95 0.05
C LEU A 821 4.91 -16.67 0.14
N VAL A 822 5.01 -17.71 0.97
CA VAL A 822 6.28 -18.41 1.21
C VAL A 822 6.56 -19.49 0.17
N ASP A 823 5.58 -20.33 -0.18
CA ASP A 823 5.76 -21.46 -1.11
C ASP A 823 5.96 -20.99 -2.55
N ASN A 824 5.38 -19.84 -2.91
CA ASN A 824 5.55 -19.23 -4.23
C ASN A 824 6.70 -18.21 -4.27
N GLN A 825 7.50 -18.14 -3.20
CA GLN A 825 8.72 -17.33 -3.12
C GLN A 825 8.47 -15.83 -3.39
N TRP A 826 7.34 -15.30 -2.91
CA TRP A 826 7.08 -13.86 -2.90
C TRP A 826 7.86 -13.16 -1.79
N ILE A 827 8.23 -13.91 -0.75
CA ILE A 827 9.12 -13.52 0.35
C ILE A 827 10.12 -14.65 0.66
N HIS A 828 11.20 -14.35 1.35
CA HIS A 828 12.12 -15.33 1.92
C HIS A 828 11.92 -15.42 3.43
N LEU A 829 11.58 -16.60 3.96
CA LEU A 829 11.34 -16.79 5.41
C LEU A 829 12.52 -17.52 6.07
N TRP A 830 12.93 -17.00 7.22
CA TRP A 830 14.07 -17.45 8.02
C TRP A 830 13.66 -17.60 9.49
N ALA A 831 14.16 -18.67 10.13
CA ALA A 831 13.94 -18.93 11.55
C ALA A 831 15.14 -18.47 12.38
N ILE A 832 14.88 -17.74 13.46
CA ILE A 832 15.85 -17.47 14.52
C ILE A 832 15.67 -18.56 15.58
N GLY A 833 16.76 -19.25 15.93
CA GLY A 833 16.78 -20.26 16.99
C GLY A 833 16.82 -19.65 18.39
N ASP A 834 16.68 -20.49 19.40
CA ASP A 834 16.68 -20.06 20.82
C ASP A 834 18.01 -19.40 21.24
N ASP A 835 19.11 -19.80 20.59
CA ASP A 835 20.45 -19.20 20.74
C ASP A 835 20.56 -17.80 20.12
N GLY A 836 19.51 -17.31 19.47
CA GLY A 836 19.46 -16.01 18.80
C GLY A 836 20.10 -16.00 17.41
N GLN A 837 20.59 -17.15 16.94
CA GLN A 837 21.21 -17.27 15.62
C GLN A 837 20.15 -17.62 14.59
N VAL A 838 20.34 -17.13 13.36
CA VAL A 838 19.50 -17.59 12.25
C VAL A 838 19.87 -19.04 11.95
N SER A 839 18.91 -19.95 12.11
CA SER A 839 19.19 -21.40 12.10
C SER A 839 18.70 -22.09 10.83
N HIS A 840 17.56 -21.65 10.29
CA HIS A 840 16.93 -22.31 9.14
C HIS A 840 16.37 -21.29 8.14
N ARG A 841 16.28 -21.71 6.88
CA ARG A 841 15.51 -21.06 5.82
C ARG A 841 14.35 -21.95 5.41
N TYR A 842 13.16 -21.38 5.28
CA TYR A 842 12.01 -22.08 4.72
C TYR A 842 12.19 -22.30 3.22
N HIS A 843 11.82 -23.48 2.73
CA HIS A 843 11.85 -23.82 1.32
C HIS A 843 10.44 -23.83 0.71
N ARG A 844 9.68 -24.90 0.92
CA ARG A 844 8.31 -25.09 0.42
C ARG A 844 7.63 -26.24 1.17
N ASP A 845 6.29 -26.27 1.21
CA ASP A 845 5.49 -27.40 1.68
C ASP A 845 5.83 -27.83 3.13
N GLY A 846 6.24 -26.88 3.97
CA GLY A 846 6.61 -27.13 5.36
C GLY A 846 8.08 -27.52 5.58
N GLU A 847 8.87 -27.61 4.51
CA GLU A 847 10.28 -28.00 4.61
C GLU A 847 11.19 -26.81 4.96
N TRP A 848 12.11 -27.07 5.90
CA TRP A 848 13.12 -26.12 6.35
C TRP A 848 14.52 -26.68 6.09
N THR A 849 15.43 -25.82 5.64
CA THR A 849 16.84 -26.15 5.41
C THR A 849 17.70 -25.44 6.45
N ALA A 850 18.51 -26.19 7.20
CA ALA A 850 19.48 -25.64 8.13
C ALA A 850 20.58 -24.86 7.39
N LEU A 851 21.12 -23.80 8.02
CA LEU A 851 22.15 -22.93 7.46
C LEU A 851 23.58 -23.42 7.63
#